data_AF-H3AVR4-F1
#
_entry.id   AF-H3AVR4-F1
#
_cell.length_a   1.000
_cell.length_b   1.000
_cell.length_c   1.000
_cell.angle_alpha   90.00
_cell.angle_beta   90.00
_cell.angle_gamma   90.00
#
_symmetry.space_group_name_H-M   'P 1'
#
loop_
_entity.id
_entity.type
_entity.pdbx_description
1 polymer ?
#
loop_
_entity_poly.entity_id
_entity_poly.type
_entity_poly.pdbx_seq_one_letter_code
_entity_poly.pdbx_strand_id
1 'polypeptide(L)'
;MRLLSLCFICWGFGVVFASSAGTSGSSPAPCPAPCRCDGDGRADCSGRGLTAIPEGLSAFTYYLDISMNNVTELPSGAVRNLPYLEELRLAGNDLSYIHPDALFGLHQLKVLMLQNNQLKTVPSEALKGLSALQSLRLDANHITSVPEDSFEGLIQLRHLWLDDNILTQVPVHPLSNLPSLQALTLALNKITQIPDFAFANLSSLVVLHLHNNKIRTIGPHSFNGLDNLETLDLNYNNLMEFPEAIQALANLKELGFHSNNIALIPDGAFSRNPLLKTIHLYDNPLYFVGNSAFQNLSELHSLIIRGASMVQWFPNLTGTVNLESLTLTGTKISKVPINLCQELKLLRTLELSYNDIKELPSFQGCVNLEEISLQHNQIKDIKVDTFLNLASLRSLDLSRNQIHSIHNSAFITLLALTNLDLSFNELDSFPTSGLRGLSQLKLAGNSKLKELLAAKDLLKLRSLSVPYAYQCCAFGGCNSFLTSNTNDISKQVLSNTASDKKLGQTDGDDLTTAVEEERIQSVVHCTPSTGAFKPCEHLLGSWMIRITVWFIFLVAIFFNILVIVTAFASHSPFSPAKLFIGLISACNLLMGIYTGTLTILDAVSWGRFAEFGIWWETGSGCRIAGFLAIFSSEGSIFFLALAAVERSISAKDIIKKGKSHRLKQFKIAAILAALFVAVAACLPLFHVGEFSSSPLCLPFPTGETPSLGYTVTLVLLNSVAFLLMALIYTKLYCSLEKVDLSENLQSSMIKHVAWLIFTNCIFFCPVAFFSFAPLITAISISPEIMKSVTLIFFPLPACLNPVLYVFFNPKFKDDWKLLRQSIKGKDGTAAISLNTQSGCVTQDFYYDCGMYTHLQGNLAVCDCCESFLLTKPVTCKHLIKSHSCPTLAVVPCQRPDGYWSDCGTQSAHSEYADEGDSFVSDSSDQVQACGRACFYQSRGFPLVHYAYNIPKVKD
;
A
#
# COMPACT_ATOMS: atom_id res chain seq x y z
N MET A 1 -43.35 4.80 -66.89
CA MET A 1 -42.03 5.22 -67.42
C MET A 1 -42.25 5.91 -68.76
N ARG A 2 -41.49 6.97 -69.07
CA ARG A 2 -41.62 7.86 -70.26
C ARG A 2 -42.80 8.84 -70.22
N LEU A 3 -42.64 10.11 -70.59
CA LEU A 3 -41.40 10.91 -70.65
C LEU A 3 -41.73 12.41 -70.47
N LEU A 4 -40.84 13.06 -69.74
CA LEU A 4 -40.54 14.48 -69.69
C LEU A 4 -40.53 15.22 -71.04
N SER A 5 -40.77 16.53 -70.93
CA SER A 5 -40.34 17.62 -71.83
C SER A 5 -40.99 17.73 -73.22
N LEU A 6 -41.78 18.80 -73.38
CA LEU A 6 -41.52 19.78 -74.44
C LEU A 6 -42.03 21.16 -74.04
N CYS A 7 -41.25 22.18 -74.39
CA CYS A 7 -41.43 23.59 -74.04
C CYS A 7 -41.71 24.41 -75.31
N PHE A 8 -42.03 25.70 -75.13
CA PHE A 8 -42.20 26.75 -76.15
C PHE A 8 -43.46 26.73 -77.04
N ILE A 9 -44.32 27.73 -76.80
CA ILE A 9 -44.78 28.64 -77.85
C ILE A 9 -44.31 30.06 -77.47
N CYS A 10 -44.03 30.88 -78.48
CA CYS A 10 -43.19 32.07 -78.39
C CYS A 10 -43.95 33.37 -78.74
N TRP A 11 -43.26 34.51 -78.57
CA TRP A 11 -43.63 35.89 -78.96
C TRP A 11 -44.69 36.59 -78.08
N GLY A 12 -44.51 37.84 -77.62
CA GLY A 12 -43.36 38.75 -77.71
C GLY A 12 -43.56 39.95 -78.65
N PHE A 13 -44.05 41.06 -78.09
CA PHE A 13 -43.90 42.49 -78.48
C PHE A 13 -44.67 43.30 -77.42
N GLY A 14 -44.17 44.32 -76.74
CA GLY A 14 -42.81 44.90 -76.72
C GLY A 14 -42.87 46.41 -76.51
N VAL A 15 -42.75 46.90 -75.26
CA VAL A 15 -42.52 48.32 -74.95
C VAL A 15 -41.53 48.45 -73.79
N VAL A 16 -40.46 49.21 -74.03
CA VAL A 16 -39.51 49.64 -73.00
C VAL A 16 -40.08 50.84 -72.26
N PHE A 17 -40.20 50.75 -70.93
CA PHE A 17 -40.00 51.89 -70.04
C PHE A 17 -39.57 51.38 -68.65
N ALA A 18 -38.27 51.47 -68.37
CA ALA A 18 -37.74 51.37 -67.02
C ALA A 18 -37.60 52.78 -66.44
N SER A 19 -38.37 53.11 -65.40
CA SER A 19 -37.91 53.87 -64.22
C SER A 19 -39.07 54.21 -63.26
N SER A 20 -38.76 54.13 -61.96
CA SER A 20 -39.46 54.75 -60.83
C SER A 20 -40.99 54.59 -60.71
N ALA A 21 -41.42 53.63 -59.88
CA ALA A 21 -42.61 53.79 -59.05
C ALA A 21 -42.49 52.97 -57.75
N GLY A 22 -42.46 53.66 -56.61
CA GLY A 22 -42.91 53.12 -55.31
C GLY A 22 -42.12 51.98 -54.67
N THR A 23 -40.97 52.29 -54.05
CA THR A 23 -40.50 51.53 -52.89
C THR A 23 -41.49 51.69 -51.73
N SER A 24 -42.47 50.79 -51.59
CA SER A 24 -43.18 50.61 -50.32
C SER A 24 -42.34 49.68 -49.44
N GLY A 25 -41.32 50.26 -48.81
CA GLY A 25 -40.52 49.55 -47.82
C GLY A 25 -41.35 49.26 -46.58
N SER A 26 -41.94 48.07 -46.50
CA SER A 26 -42.36 47.51 -45.22
C SER A 26 -41.10 47.15 -44.43
N SER A 27 -40.62 48.10 -43.63
CA SER A 27 -39.62 47.85 -42.60
C SER A 27 -40.00 46.60 -41.82
N PRO A 28 -39.10 45.62 -41.61
CA PRO A 28 -39.42 44.47 -40.76
C PRO A 28 -39.86 44.99 -39.38
N ALA A 29 -40.89 44.36 -38.80
CA ALA A 29 -41.40 44.75 -37.50
C ALA A 29 -40.23 44.83 -36.51
N PRO A 30 -40.02 45.97 -35.82
CA PRO A 30 -38.84 46.15 -35.01
C PRO A 30 -38.86 45.14 -33.86
N CYS A 31 -37.86 44.25 -33.84
CA CYS A 31 -37.68 43.32 -32.73
C CYS A 31 -37.66 44.13 -31.42
N PRO A 32 -38.51 43.82 -30.44
CA PRO A 32 -38.61 44.63 -29.23
C PRO A 32 -37.30 44.54 -28.45
N ALA A 33 -36.64 45.67 -28.20
CA ALA A 33 -35.52 45.71 -27.27
C ALA A 33 -36.08 45.36 -25.87
N PRO A 34 -35.64 44.27 -25.22
CA PRO A 34 -34.27 43.73 -25.25
C PRO A 34 -34.03 42.45 -26.08
N CYS A 35 -35.03 41.90 -26.77
CA CYS A 35 -34.94 40.64 -27.51
C CYS A 35 -33.97 40.71 -28.72
N ARG A 36 -33.58 39.53 -29.20
CA ARG A 36 -32.88 39.30 -30.46
C ARG A 36 -33.79 38.48 -31.37
N CYS A 37 -34.11 39.01 -32.56
CA CYS A 37 -34.94 38.32 -33.53
C CYS A 37 -34.14 38.07 -34.82
N ASP A 38 -34.46 36.99 -35.52
CA ASP A 38 -33.92 36.66 -36.84
C ASP A 38 -34.95 36.91 -37.95
N GLY A 39 -34.49 37.03 -39.19
CA GLY A 39 -35.32 37.31 -40.37
C GLY A 39 -36.39 36.25 -40.64
N ASP A 40 -36.14 35.01 -40.20
CA ASP A 40 -37.05 33.87 -40.35
C ASP A 40 -38.19 33.85 -39.31
N GLY A 41 -38.24 34.81 -38.37
CA GLY A 41 -39.28 34.90 -37.35
C GLY A 41 -38.94 34.23 -36.01
N ARG A 42 -37.69 33.81 -35.80
CA ARG A 42 -37.22 33.35 -34.48
C ARG A 42 -37.03 34.54 -33.53
N ALA A 43 -37.54 34.45 -32.29
CA ALA A 43 -37.35 35.47 -31.25
C ALA A 43 -36.74 34.88 -29.97
N ASP A 44 -35.62 35.47 -29.51
CA ASP A 44 -34.91 35.13 -28.28
C ASP A 44 -34.86 36.34 -27.34
N CYS A 45 -35.61 36.24 -26.25
CA CYS A 45 -35.75 37.20 -25.17
C CYS A 45 -35.19 36.64 -23.85
N SER A 46 -34.37 35.58 -23.89
CA SER A 46 -33.90 34.87 -22.71
C SER A 46 -32.88 35.67 -21.89
N GLY A 47 -32.88 35.48 -20.56
CA GLY A 47 -31.88 36.06 -19.66
C GLY A 47 -31.91 37.58 -19.48
N ARG A 48 -33.05 38.24 -19.72
CA ARG A 48 -33.16 39.72 -19.78
C ARG A 48 -33.86 40.37 -18.58
N GLY A 49 -34.28 39.60 -17.59
CA GLY A 49 -35.02 40.10 -16.42
C GLY A 49 -36.42 40.62 -16.74
N LEU A 50 -37.04 40.12 -17.81
CA LEU A 50 -38.40 40.49 -18.23
C LEU A 50 -39.44 40.03 -17.20
N THR A 51 -40.44 40.87 -16.94
CA THR A 51 -41.57 40.54 -16.04
C THR A 51 -42.84 40.11 -16.79
N ALA A 52 -42.87 40.27 -18.12
CA ALA A 52 -43.97 39.89 -19.00
C ALA A 52 -43.46 39.57 -20.42
N ILE A 53 -44.32 39.00 -21.26
CA ILE A 53 -44.03 38.77 -22.68
C ILE A 53 -43.89 40.14 -23.39
N PRO A 54 -42.80 40.40 -24.15
CA PRO A 54 -42.61 41.68 -24.83
C PRO A 54 -43.66 41.97 -25.90
N GLU A 55 -44.25 43.17 -25.85
CA GLU A 55 -45.08 43.70 -26.93
C GLU A 55 -44.26 44.03 -28.18
N GLY A 56 -44.88 43.98 -29.36
CA GLY A 56 -44.22 44.32 -30.64
C GLY A 56 -43.51 43.16 -31.36
N LEU A 57 -43.61 41.93 -30.85
CA LEU A 57 -43.19 40.73 -31.59
C LEU A 57 -43.96 40.57 -32.92
N SER A 58 -43.30 39.98 -33.91
CA SER A 58 -43.89 39.74 -35.24
C SER A 58 -44.99 38.68 -35.19
N ALA A 59 -46.09 38.90 -35.90
CA ALA A 59 -47.15 37.90 -36.02
C ALA A 59 -46.68 36.58 -36.65
N PHE A 60 -45.60 36.62 -37.45
CA PHE A 60 -44.98 35.45 -38.07
C PHE A 60 -43.98 34.71 -37.16
N THR A 61 -43.88 35.07 -35.87
CA THR A 61 -42.94 34.43 -34.96
C THR A 61 -43.35 32.98 -34.66
N TYR A 62 -42.49 32.03 -35.06
CA TYR A 62 -42.72 30.59 -34.91
C TYR A 62 -41.96 29.99 -33.71
N TYR A 63 -40.94 30.66 -33.20
CA TYR A 63 -40.17 30.26 -32.01
C TYR A 63 -40.02 31.48 -31.10
N LEU A 64 -40.35 31.32 -29.82
CA LEU A 64 -40.24 32.36 -28.80
C LEU A 64 -39.61 31.82 -27.52
N ASP A 65 -38.44 32.34 -27.17
CA ASP A 65 -37.71 31.99 -25.95
C ASP A 65 -37.70 33.15 -24.95
N ILE A 66 -38.36 32.97 -23.80
CA ILE A 66 -38.41 33.92 -22.69
C ILE A 66 -37.89 33.22 -21.42
N SER A 67 -37.01 32.24 -21.58
CA SER A 67 -36.42 31.51 -20.44
C SER A 67 -35.48 32.39 -19.60
N MET A 68 -35.28 32.03 -18.33
CA MET A 68 -34.38 32.75 -17.40
C MET A 68 -34.76 34.24 -17.24
N ASN A 69 -36.04 34.50 -17.01
CA ASN A 69 -36.61 35.84 -16.78
C ASN A 69 -37.37 35.87 -15.43
N ASN A 70 -38.05 36.98 -15.14
CA ASN A 70 -38.74 37.23 -13.87
C ASN A 70 -40.27 37.31 -14.08
N VAL A 71 -40.82 36.49 -14.99
CA VAL A 71 -42.25 36.46 -15.28
C VAL A 71 -42.96 35.64 -14.20
N THR A 72 -43.93 36.25 -13.50
CA THR A 72 -44.62 35.64 -12.34
C THR A 72 -45.99 35.06 -12.65
N GLU A 73 -46.64 35.56 -13.70
CA GLU A 73 -47.95 35.11 -14.18
C GLU A 73 -48.07 35.30 -15.70
N LEU A 74 -48.92 34.49 -16.35
CA LEU A 74 -49.33 34.71 -17.74
C LEU A 74 -50.78 35.21 -17.80
N PRO A 75 -51.03 36.47 -18.21
CA PRO A 75 -52.38 37.04 -18.31
C PRO A 75 -53.14 36.52 -19.53
N SER A 76 -54.45 36.83 -19.59
CA SER A 76 -55.31 36.49 -20.72
C SER A 76 -54.79 37.08 -22.03
N GLY A 77 -54.73 36.24 -23.09
CA GLY A 77 -54.30 36.67 -24.42
C GLY A 77 -52.82 37.06 -24.55
N ALA A 78 -51.95 36.68 -23.61
CA ALA A 78 -50.52 37.04 -23.60
C ALA A 78 -49.77 36.72 -24.92
N VAL A 79 -50.22 35.70 -25.66
CA VAL A 79 -49.66 35.27 -26.96
C VAL A 79 -50.65 35.41 -28.14
N ARG A 80 -51.76 36.13 -27.95
CA ARG A 80 -52.86 36.26 -28.94
C ARG A 80 -52.40 36.75 -30.33
N ASN A 81 -51.32 37.51 -30.39
CA ASN A 81 -50.78 38.07 -31.63
C ASN A 81 -49.81 37.12 -32.36
N LEU A 82 -49.58 35.90 -31.88
CA LEU A 82 -48.57 34.95 -32.38
C LEU A 82 -49.19 33.63 -32.90
N PRO A 83 -50.08 33.65 -33.91
CA PRO A 83 -50.85 32.46 -34.33
C PRO A 83 -50.00 31.34 -34.98
N TYR A 84 -48.78 31.65 -35.43
CA TYR A 84 -47.86 30.71 -36.08
C TYR A 84 -46.81 30.10 -35.12
N LEU A 85 -46.97 30.30 -33.80
CA LEU A 85 -45.99 29.84 -32.82
C LEU A 85 -45.97 28.31 -32.71
N GLU A 86 -44.82 27.71 -33.02
CA GLU A 86 -44.57 26.25 -32.92
C GLU A 86 -43.82 25.87 -31.64
N GLU A 87 -42.94 26.73 -31.12
CA GLU A 87 -42.19 26.49 -29.89
C GLU A 87 -42.21 27.72 -28.95
N LEU A 88 -42.67 27.51 -27.72
CA LEU A 88 -42.72 28.52 -26.66
C LEU A 88 -41.91 28.04 -25.44
N ARG A 89 -40.91 28.83 -25.05
CA ARG A 89 -40.10 28.56 -23.86
C ARG A 89 -40.24 29.63 -22.81
N LEU A 90 -40.58 29.19 -21.61
CA LEU A 90 -40.84 29.99 -20.41
C LEU A 90 -40.08 29.41 -19.20
N ALA A 91 -39.03 28.63 -19.46
CA ALA A 91 -38.32 27.87 -18.44
C ALA A 91 -37.48 28.77 -17.52
N GLY A 92 -37.37 28.46 -16.22
CA GLY A 92 -36.59 29.30 -15.31
C GLY A 92 -37.19 30.70 -15.12
N ASN A 93 -38.51 30.76 -14.90
CA ASN A 93 -39.23 31.96 -14.49
C ASN A 93 -39.86 31.72 -13.11
N ASP A 94 -40.59 32.70 -12.58
CA ASP A 94 -41.31 32.58 -11.32
C ASP A 94 -42.82 32.31 -11.54
N LEU A 95 -43.19 31.63 -12.63
CA LEU A 95 -44.60 31.43 -13.01
C LEU A 95 -45.33 30.61 -11.94
N SER A 96 -46.25 31.27 -11.25
CA SER A 96 -47.10 30.67 -10.21
C SER A 96 -48.53 30.44 -10.69
N TYR A 97 -48.96 31.15 -11.74
CA TYR A 97 -50.29 31.10 -12.32
C TYR A 97 -50.27 31.35 -13.83
N ILE A 98 -51.13 30.65 -14.57
CA ILE A 98 -51.36 30.83 -16.00
C ILE A 98 -52.87 30.97 -16.19
N HIS A 99 -53.31 32.09 -16.75
CA HIS A 99 -54.73 32.36 -17.01
C HIS A 99 -55.27 31.37 -18.07
N PRO A 100 -56.53 30.88 -17.97
CA PRO A 100 -57.14 29.99 -18.98
C PRO A 100 -56.94 30.47 -20.42
N ASP A 101 -57.35 31.71 -20.73
CA ASP A 101 -57.18 32.28 -22.07
C ASP A 101 -55.74 32.75 -22.40
N ALA A 102 -54.71 32.40 -21.61
CA ALA A 102 -53.34 32.88 -21.84
C ALA A 102 -52.76 32.33 -23.16
N LEU A 103 -52.92 31.02 -23.41
CA LEU A 103 -52.39 30.31 -24.58
C LEU A 103 -53.41 30.16 -25.72
N PHE A 104 -54.55 30.83 -25.63
CA PHE A 104 -55.64 30.72 -26.60
C PHE A 104 -55.21 31.18 -28.01
N GLY A 105 -55.52 30.37 -29.01
CA GLY A 105 -55.20 30.63 -30.42
C GLY A 105 -53.89 30.03 -30.94
N LEU A 106 -53.09 29.40 -30.07
CA LEU A 106 -51.82 28.74 -30.45
C LEU A 106 -52.02 27.36 -31.11
N HIS A 107 -52.74 27.33 -32.23
CA HIS A 107 -53.12 26.08 -32.93
C HIS A 107 -51.95 25.34 -33.59
N GLN A 108 -50.77 25.97 -33.72
CA GLN A 108 -49.57 25.36 -34.32
C GLN A 108 -48.50 24.95 -33.29
N LEU A 109 -48.75 25.17 -31.99
CA LEU A 109 -47.77 24.92 -30.95
C LEU A 109 -47.46 23.43 -30.80
N LYS A 110 -46.21 23.05 -31.05
CA LYS A 110 -45.68 21.68 -30.95
C LYS A 110 -44.92 21.46 -29.65
N VAL A 111 -44.26 22.50 -29.14
CA VAL A 111 -43.38 22.42 -27.96
C VAL A 111 -43.71 23.54 -26.97
N LEU A 112 -44.02 23.17 -25.72
CA LEU A 112 -44.23 24.08 -24.61
C LEU A 112 -43.30 23.72 -23.45
N MET A 113 -42.44 24.67 -23.07
CA MET A 113 -41.46 24.51 -21.99
C MET A 113 -41.78 25.41 -20.80
N LEU A 114 -42.24 24.81 -19.69
CA LEU A 114 -42.62 25.46 -18.43
C LEU A 114 -41.77 24.97 -17.24
N GLN A 115 -40.65 24.28 -17.48
CA GLN A 115 -39.82 23.73 -16.41
C GLN A 115 -39.09 24.78 -15.57
N ASN A 116 -38.73 24.44 -14.33
CA ASN A 116 -38.11 25.37 -13.38
C ASN A 116 -38.97 26.63 -13.17
N ASN A 117 -40.19 26.43 -12.66
CA ASN A 117 -41.18 27.46 -12.34
C ASN A 117 -41.86 27.16 -10.98
N GLN A 118 -42.81 28.00 -10.58
CA GLN A 118 -43.49 27.93 -9.26
C GLN A 118 -44.88 27.28 -9.35
N LEU A 119 -45.17 26.48 -10.39
CA LEU A 119 -46.49 25.91 -10.63
C LEU A 119 -46.83 24.85 -9.58
N LYS A 120 -48.01 24.99 -8.94
CA LYS A 120 -48.51 24.05 -7.92
C LYS A 120 -49.45 22.99 -8.46
N THR A 121 -49.96 23.17 -9.67
CA THR A 121 -50.85 22.25 -10.37
C THR A 121 -50.68 22.43 -11.88
N VAL A 122 -51.11 21.45 -12.67
CA VAL A 122 -51.09 21.55 -14.13
C VAL A 122 -52.19 22.53 -14.58
N PRO A 123 -51.90 23.50 -15.47
CA PRO A 123 -52.85 24.52 -15.87
C PRO A 123 -53.85 23.99 -16.92
N SER A 124 -54.75 23.11 -16.51
CA SER A 124 -55.65 22.33 -17.39
C SER A 124 -56.38 23.17 -18.44
N GLU A 125 -57.12 24.18 -18.00
CA GLU A 125 -57.89 25.06 -18.89
C GLU A 125 -57.03 25.86 -19.88
N ALA A 126 -55.76 26.15 -19.55
CA ALA A 126 -54.84 26.86 -20.45
C ALA A 126 -54.17 25.95 -21.49
N LEU A 127 -54.08 24.64 -21.22
CA LEU A 127 -53.59 23.64 -22.18
C LEU A 127 -54.68 23.17 -23.16
N LYS A 128 -55.95 23.45 -22.84
CA LYS A 128 -57.12 23.02 -23.59
C LYS A 128 -57.12 23.56 -25.01
N GLY A 129 -57.24 22.66 -25.98
CA GLY A 129 -57.27 23.00 -27.41
C GLY A 129 -55.91 23.14 -28.10
N LEU A 130 -54.78 22.88 -27.41
CA LEU A 130 -53.44 22.78 -28.01
C LEU A 130 -53.25 21.44 -28.76
N SER A 131 -54.11 21.17 -29.74
CA SER A 131 -54.20 19.86 -30.43
C SER A 131 -52.97 19.47 -31.26
N ALA A 132 -52.09 20.43 -31.57
CA ALA A 132 -50.81 20.20 -32.26
C ALA A 132 -49.63 19.90 -31.31
N LEU A 133 -49.83 19.97 -30.00
CA LEU A 133 -48.76 19.86 -29.00
C LEU A 133 -48.20 18.44 -28.97
N GLN A 134 -46.88 18.32 -29.12
CA GLN A 134 -46.12 17.06 -29.15
C GLN A 134 -45.23 16.88 -27.92
N SER A 135 -44.86 17.99 -27.26
CA SER A 135 -43.82 18.05 -26.25
C SER A 135 -44.23 19.05 -25.16
N LEU A 136 -44.47 18.58 -23.93
CA LEU A 136 -44.89 19.40 -22.79
C LEU A 136 -43.97 19.17 -21.59
N ARG A 137 -43.16 20.17 -21.25
CA ARG A 137 -42.27 20.14 -20.08
C ARG A 137 -42.86 20.91 -18.91
N LEU A 138 -43.09 20.21 -17.81
CA LEU A 138 -43.58 20.71 -16.52
C LEU A 138 -42.66 20.27 -15.37
N ASP A 139 -41.44 19.84 -15.69
CA ASP A 139 -40.43 19.36 -14.75
C ASP A 139 -39.86 20.47 -13.85
N ALA A 140 -39.21 20.12 -12.73
CA ALA A 140 -38.65 21.05 -11.76
C ALA A 140 -39.68 22.14 -11.33
N ASN A 141 -40.84 21.71 -10.84
CA ASN A 141 -41.91 22.60 -10.41
C ASN A 141 -42.38 22.19 -9.00
N HIS A 142 -43.51 22.72 -8.54
CA HIS A 142 -44.09 22.41 -7.22
C HIS A 142 -45.45 21.71 -7.34
N ILE A 143 -45.66 20.96 -8.43
CA ILE A 143 -46.94 20.32 -8.77
C ILE A 143 -47.24 19.22 -7.74
N THR A 144 -48.33 19.39 -7.00
CA THR A 144 -48.82 18.41 -6.02
C THR A 144 -49.94 17.52 -6.58
N SER A 145 -50.68 18.00 -7.58
CA SER A 145 -51.80 17.29 -8.20
C SER A 145 -51.98 17.68 -9.67
N VAL A 146 -52.47 16.72 -10.46
CA VAL A 146 -52.86 16.88 -11.87
C VAL A 146 -54.39 16.74 -11.96
N PRO A 147 -55.14 17.81 -12.25
CA PRO A 147 -56.59 17.76 -12.49
C PRO A 147 -56.98 16.76 -13.59
N GLU A 148 -58.14 16.09 -13.46
CA GLU A 148 -58.57 14.99 -14.34
C GLU A 148 -58.67 15.38 -15.83
N ASP A 149 -58.99 16.64 -16.09
CA ASP A 149 -59.13 17.29 -17.40
C ASP A 149 -57.81 17.80 -18.01
N SER A 150 -56.68 17.74 -17.28
CA SER A 150 -55.42 18.45 -17.62
C SER A 150 -54.86 18.24 -19.03
N PHE A 151 -55.14 17.10 -19.63
CA PHE A 151 -54.58 16.69 -20.92
C PHE A 151 -55.66 16.38 -21.97
N GLU A 152 -56.91 16.80 -21.72
CA GLU A 152 -58.01 16.59 -22.65
C GLU A 152 -57.74 17.32 -23.99
N GLY A 153 -57.85 16.59 -25.10
CA GLY A 153 -57.65 17.12 -26.45
C GLY A 153 -56.18 17.22 -26.92
N LEU A 154 -55.19 16.86 -26.09
CA LEU A 154 -53.76 16.83 -26.46
C LEU A 154 -53.38 15.59 -27.30
N ILE A 155 -54.15 15.32 -28.35
CA ILE A 155 -54.11 14.07 -29.14
C ILE A 155 -52.80 13.81 -29.91
N GLN A 156 -51.90 14.79 -30.02
CA GLN A 156 -50.59 14.64 -30.66
C GLN A 156 -49.43 14.56 -29.66
N LEU A 157 -49.69 14.56 -28.35
CA LEU A 157 -48.65 14.62 -27.33
C LEU A 157 -47.84 13.32 -27.30
N ARG A 158 -46.52 13.42 -27.47
CA ARG A 158 -45.57 12.29 -27.50
C ARG A 158 -44.64 12.29 -26.30
N HIS A 159 -44.30 13.46 -25.76
CA HIS A 159 -43.37 13.57 -24.65
C HIS A 159 -43.97 14.44 -23.53
N LEU A 160 -43.99 13.90 -22.31
CA LEU A 160 -44.49 14.57 -21.13
C LEU A 160 -43.47 14.43 -19.99
N TRP A 161 -42.97 15.57 -19.52
CA TRP A 161 -42.04 15.64 -18.39
C TRP A 161 -42.74 16.23 -17.17
N LEU A 162 -42.82 15.44 -16.11
CA LEU A 162 -43.38 15.77 -14.80
C LEU A 162 -42.40 15.41 -13.67
N ASP A 163 -41.12 15.25 -13.99
CA ASP A 163 -40.07 14.96 -13.02
C ASP A 163 -39.72 16.16 -12.12
N ASP A 164 -39.06 15.90 -10.99
CA ASP A 164 -38.71 16.88 -9.95
C ASP A 164 -39.91 17.76 -9.54
N ASN A 165 -40.91 17.07 -9.00
CA ASN A 165 -42.19 17.64 -8.57
C ASN A 165 -42.63 16.99 -7.24
N ILE A 166 -43.86 17.27 -6.80
CA ILE A 166 -44.38 16.89 -5.49
C ILE A 166 -45.57 15.91 -5.60
N LEU A 167 -45.66 15.16 -6.71
CA LEU A 167 -46.72 14.17 -6.93
C LEU A 167 -46.59 13.02 -5.93
N THR A 168 -47.68 12.67 -5.26
CA THR A 168 -47.75 11.58 -4.27
C THR A 168 -48.35 10.29 -4.83
N GLN A 169 -48.96 10.35 -6.01
CA GLN A 169 -49.65 9.24 -6.69
C GLN A 169 -49.52 9.41 -8.21
N VAL A 170 -49.67 8.31 -8.96
CA VAL A 170 -49.74 8.35 -10.43
C VAL A 170 -51.06 9.00 -10.88
N PRO A 171 -51.05 9.99 -11.78
CA PRO A 171 -52.27 10.65 -12.26
C PRO A 171 -52.98 9.81 -13.34
N VAL A 172 -53.62 8.71 -12.93
CA VAL A 172 -54.23 7.71 -13.82
C VAL A 172 -55.28 8.31 -14.77
N HIS A 173 -56.26 9.06 -14.26
CA HIS A 173 -57.31 9.66 -15.09
C HIS A 173 -56.76 10.65 -16.13
N PRO A 174 -55.93 11.65 -15.77
CA PRO A 174 -55.29 12.53 -16.77
C PRO A 174 -54.49 11.79 -17.85
N LEU A 175 -53.69 10.79 -17.46
CA LEU A 175 -52.86 10.04 -18.39
C LEU A 175 -53.70 9.19 -19.36
N SER A 176 -54.91 8.75 -18.97
CA SER A 176 -55.78 7.99 -19.85
C SER A 176 -56.19 8.73 -21.13
N ASN A 177 -56.06 10.07 -21.17
CA ASN A 177 -56.36 10.90 -22.35
C ASN A 177 -55.22 10.99 -23.37
N LEU A 178 -54.09 10.29 -23.17
CA LEU A 178 -52.84 10.45 -23.94
C LEU A 178 -52.39 9.19 -24.74
N PRO A 179 -53.21 8.63 -25.65
CA PRO A 179 -52.90 7.36 -26.33
C PRO A 179 -51.71 7.43 -27.32
N SER A 180 -51.27 8.63 -27.71
CA SER A 180 -50.11 8.85 -28.58
C SER A 180 -48.79 9.15 -27.84
N LEU A 181 -48.80 9.08 -26.50
CA LEU A 181 -47.62 9.35 -25.69
C LEU A 181 -46.55 8.26 -25.90
N GLN A 182 -45.30 8.68 -26.11
CA GLN A 182 -44.14 7.83 -26.41
C GLN A 182 -43.11 7.84 -25.27
N ALA A 183 -42.94 8.96 -24.57
CA ALA A 183 -42.12 9.05 -23.37
C ALA A 183 -42.84 9.79 -22.24
N LEU A 184 -42.78 9.20 -21.04
CA LEU A 184 -43.31 9.75 -19.80
C LEU A 184 -42.24 9.66 -18.71
N THR A 185 -41.97 10.78 -18.05
CA THR A 185 -41.17 10.78 -16.82
C THR A 185 -41.95 11.37 -15.65
N LEU A 186 -41.98 10.61 -14.56
CA LEU A 186 -42.55 10.92 -13.26
C LEU A 186 -41.47 10.79 -12.17
N ALA A 187 -40.19 10.86 -12.57
CA ALA A 187 -39.05 10.66 -11.68
C ALA A 187 -38.89 11.80 -10.65
N LEU A 188 -38.08 11.61 -9.61
CA LEU A 188 -37.83 12.63 -8.56
C LEU A 188 -39.14 13.19 -7.94
N ASN A 189 -40.13 12.33 -7.73
CA ASN A 189 -41.41 12.70 -7.11
C ASN A 189 -41.56 11.99 -5.75
N LYS A 190 -42.78 11.96 -5.19
CA LYS A 190 -43.10 11.34 -3.90
C LYS A 190 -44.11 10.19 -4.04
N ILE A 191 -44.18 9.57 -5.22
CA ILE A 191 -45.14 8.50 -5.54
C ILE A 191 -44.84 7.28 -4.65
N THR A 192 -45.85 6.78 -3.94
CA THR A 192 -45.69 5.66 -2.98
C THR A 192 -46.19 4.31 -3.48
N GLN A 193 -47.06 4.30 -4.50
CA GLN A 193 -47.68 3.10 -5.05
C GLN A 193 -48.06 3.30 -6.52
N ILE A 194 -48.05 2.21 -7.29
CA ILE A 194 -48.64 2.16 -8.63
C ILE A 194 -49.89 1.25 -8.56
N PRO A 195 -51.10 1.76 -8.84
CA PRO A 195 -52.31 0.95 -8.86
C PRO A 195 -52.44 0.13 -10.15
N ASP A 196 -53.29 -0.90 -10.12
CA ASP A 196 -53.63 -1.66 -11.33
C ASP A 196 -54.19 -0.76 -12.44
N PHE A 197 -53.84 -1.07 -13.69
CA PHE A 197 -54.26 -0.33 -14.89
C PHE A 197 -53.85 1.15 -14.93
N ALA A 198 -52.87 1.58 -14.11
CA ALA A 198 -52.42 2.97 -14.01
C ALA A 198 -52.05 3.64 -15.35
N PHE A 199 -51.63 2.84 -16.34
CA PHE A 199 -51.16 3.30 -17.64
C PHE A 199 -51.93 2.67 -18.82
N ALA A 200 -53.11 2.11 -18.59
CA ALA A 200 -53.76 1.16 -19.52
C ALA A 200 -54.13 1.70 -20.91
N ASN A 201 -54.20 3.01 -21.11
CA ASN A 201 -54.49 3.61 -22.41
C ASN A 201 -53.24 4.18 -23.13
N LEU A 202 -52.04 4.01 -22.56
CA LEU A 202 -50.77 4.53 -23.09
C LEU A 202 -50.08 3.52 -24.04
N SER A 203 -50.82 2.97 -25.01
CA SER A 203 -50.30 1.88 -25.85
C SER A 203 -49.14 2.27 -26.78
N SER A 204 -48.95 3.56 -27.06
CA SER A 204 -47.81 4.08 -27.82
C SER A 204 -46.53 4.29 -26.99
N LEU A 205 -46.57 4.05 -25.66
CA LEU A 205 -45.48 4.41 -24.76
C LEU A 205 -44.29 3.47 -24.91
N VAL A 206 -43.11 4.04 -25.13
CA VAL A 206 -41.83 3.35 -25.33
C VAL A 206 -40.94 3.47 -24.09
N VAL A 207 -40.98 4.63 -23.42
CA VAL A 207 -40.11 4.96 -22.27
C VAL A 207 -40.95 5.43 -21.08
N LEU A 208 -40.77 4.77 -19.93
CA LEU A 208 -41.40 5.15 -18.67
C LEU A 208 -40.36 5.26 -17.54
N HIS A 209 -40.13 6.48 -17.05
CA HIS A 209 -39.23 6.76 -15.95
C HIS A 209 -40.00 7.06 -14.65
N LEU A 210 -39.72 6.27 -13.61
CA LEU A 210 -40.33 6.34 -12.27
C LEU A 210 -39.26 6.37 -11.16
N HIS A 211 -37.99 6.57 -11.52
CA HIS A 211 -36.87 6.54 -10.59
C HIS A 211 -36.88 7.69 -9.55
N ASN A 212 -36.14 7.53 -8.46
CA ASN A 212 -36.09 8.51 -7.35
C ASN A 212 -37.49 8.86 -6.81
N ASN A 213 -38.34 7.85 -6.62
CA ASN A 213 -39.65 7.98 -5.98
C ASN A 213 -39.63 7.26 -4.61
N LYS A 214 -40.81 6.98 -4.05
CA LYS A 214 -40.98 6.26 -2.78
C LYS A 214 -41.84 5.01 -2.96
N ILE A 215 -41.82 4.43 -4.16
CA ILE A 215 -42.72 3.34 -4.57
C ILE A 215 -42.39 2.12 -3.72
N ARG A 216 -43.39 1.62 -2.97
CA ARG A 216 -43.30 0.42 -2.14
C ARG A 216 -44.05 -0.75 -2.73
N THR A 217 -45.15 -0.47 -3.42
CA THR A 217 -46.09 -1.46 -3.97
C THR A 217 -46.43 -1.13 -5.42
N ILE A 218 -46.53 -2.17 -6.24
CA ILE A 218 -46.96 -2.13 -7.63
C ILE A 218 -48.04 -3.21 -7.77
N GLY A 219 -49.25 -2.82 -8.20
CA GLY A 219 -50.33 -3.78 -8.45
C GLY A 219 -49.99 -4.75 -9.60
N PRO A 220 -50.45 -6.01 -9.56
CA PRO A 220 -50.08 -7.06 -10.53
C PRO A 220 -50.47 -6.75 -11.99
N HIS A 221 -51.36 -5.78 -12.21
CA HIS A 221 -51.84 -5.35 -13.53
C HIS A 221 -51.53 -3.87 -13.80
N SER A 222 -50.62 -3.25 -13.05
CA SER A 222 -50.23 -1.83 -13.16
C SER A 222 -49.76 -1.42 -14.56
N PHE A 223 -49.05 -2.33 -15.24
CA PHE A 223 -48.40 -2.10 -16.53
C PHE A 223 -49.17 -2.72 -17.71
N ASN A 224 -50.37 -3.28 -17.49
CA ASN A 224 -51.21 -3.77 -18.58
C ASN A 224 -51.59 -2.60 -19.51
N GLY A 225 -51.51 -2.79 -20.83
CA GLY A 225 -51.77 -1.78 -21.86
C GLY A 225 -50.52 -1.03 -22.37
N LEU A 226 -49.36 -1.24 -21.76
CA LEU A 226 -48.06 -0.71 -22.21
C LEU A 226 -47.41 -1.58 -23.29
N ASP A 227 -48.14 -1.81 -24.38
CA ASP A 227 -47.81 -2.84 -25.38
C ASP A 227 -46.48 -2.60 -26.11
N ASN A 228 -46.05 -1.35 -26.26
CA ASN A 228 -44.82 -0.96 -26.97
C ASN A 228 -43.66 -0.53 -26.04
N LEU A 229 -43.75 -0.78 -24.73
CA LEU A 229 -42.74 -0.30 -23.78
C LEU A 229 -41.41 -1.06 -23.94
N GLU A 230 -40.34 -0.30 -24.16
CA GLU A 230 -38.98 -0.82 -24.32
C GLU A 230 -38.09 -0.52 -23.10
N THR A 231 -38.31 0.60 -22.41
CA THR A 231 -37.51 1.02 -21.24
C THR A 231 -38.40 1.32 -20.04
N LEU A 232 -38.16 0.61 -18.93
CA LEU A 232 -38.80 0.85 -17.63
C LEU A 232 -37.75 1.11 -16.56
N ASP A 233 -37.79 2.29 -15.95
CA ASP A 233 -36.90 2.68 -14.86
C ASP A 233 -37.65 2.84 -13.53
N LEU A 234 -37.40 1.91 -12.59
CA LEU A 234 -37.87 1.90 -11.20
C LEU A 234 -36.70 2.07 -10.19
N ASN A 235 -35.53 2.53 -10.63
CA ASN A 235 -34.33 2.68 -9.79
C ASN A 235 -34.56 3.67 -8.62
N TYR A 236 -33.83 3.52 -7.53
CA TYR A 236 -33.94 4.41 -6.35
C TYR A 236 -35.38 4.55 -5.83
N ASN A 237 -35.99 3.43 -5.44
CA ASN A 237 -37.32 3.35 -4.86
C ASN A 237 -37.30 2.55 -3.54
N ASN A 238 -38.46 2.13 -3.03
CA ASN A 238 -38.59 1.36 -1.80
C ASN A 238 -39.31 0.01 -2.02
N LEU A 239 -39.13 -0.60 -3.20
CA LEU A 239 -39.73 -1.88 -3.54
C LEU A 239 -39.15 -2.97 -2.64
N MET A 240 -40.01 -3.73 -1.96
CA MET A 240 -39.61 -4.84 -1.09
C MET A 240 -39.66 -6.20 -1.82
N GLU A 241 -40.48 -6.29 -2.87
CA GLU A 241 -40.76 -7.51 -3.62
C GLU A 241 -40.44 -7.30 -5.10
N PHE A 242 -40.17 -8.40 -5.81
CA PHE A 242 -39.94 -8.36 -7.25
C PHE A 242 -41.23 -7.95 -8.00
N PRO A 243 -41.16 -6.99 -8.94
CA PRO A 243 -42.36 -6.46 -9.60
C PRO A 243 -42.91 -7.42 -10.67
N GLU A 244 -43.69 -8.44 -10.28
CA GLU A 244 -44.27 -9.43 -11.20
C GLU A 244 -45.08 -8.82 -12.35
N ALA A 245 -45.62 -7.61 -12.16
CA ALA A 245 -46.32 -6.84 -13.19
C ALA A 245 -45.52 -6.61 -14.49
N ILE A 246 -44.18 -6.72 -14.47
CA ILE A 246 -43.37 -6.64 -15.70
C ILE A 246 -43.69 -7.76 -16.71
N GLN A 247 -44.35 -8.84 -16.29
CA GLN A 247 -44.73 -9.94 -17.18
C GLN A 247 -45.72 -9.52 -18.29
N ALA A 248 -46.35 -8.35 -18.17
CA ALA A 248 -47.15 -7.75 -19.24
C ALA A 248 -46.31 -7.16 -20.40
N LEU A 249 -45.03 -6.85 -20.15
CA LEU A 249 -44.20 -6.01 -21.01
C LEU A 249 -43.36 -6.84 -22.01
N ALA A 250 -44.03 -7.42 -23.01
CA ALA A 250 -43.40 -8.34 -23.96
C ALA A 250 -42.25 -7.73 -24.80
N ASN A 251 -42.29 -6.40 -25.03
CA ASN A 251 -41.31 -5.67 -25.83
C ASN A 251 -40.16 -5.03 -25.00
N LEU A 252 -40.10 -5.29 -23.69
CA LEU A 252 -39.14 -4.68 -22.78
C LEU A 252 -37.69 -5.08 -23.12
N LYS A 253 -36.82 -4.07 -23.29
CA LYS A 253 -35.40 -4.19 -23.63
C LYS A 253 -34.49 -3.76 -22.48
N GLU A 254 -34.91 -2.76 -21.71
CA GLU A 254 -34.16 -2.23 -20.57
C GLU A 254 -35.04 -2.16 -19.33
N LEU A 255 -34.54 -2.71 -18.23
CA LEU A 255 -35.24 -2.75 -16.95
C LEU A 255 -34.30 -2.34 -15.80
N GLY A 256 -34.62 -1.22 -15.16
CA GLY A 256 -33.96 -0.77 -13.94
C GLY A 256 -34.84 -0.98 -12.70
N PHE A 257 -34.29 -1.63 -11.67
CA PHE A 257 -34.83 -1.62 -10.30
C PHE A 257 -33.71 -1.63 -9.25
N HIS A 258 -32.54 -1.09 -9.58
CA HIS A 258 -31.41 -1.02 -8.65
C HIS A 258 -31.68 -0.05 -7.50
N SER A 259 -30.92 -0.19 -6.41
CA SER A 259 -31.04 0.67 -5.21
C SER A 259 -32.48 0.66 -4.64
N ASN A 260 -33.02 -0.55 -4.46
CA ASN A 260 -34.32 -0.84 -3.86
C ASN A 260 -34.14 -1.79 -2.65
N ASN A 261 -35.24 -2.28 -2.07
CA ASN A 261 -35.24 -3.20 -0.92
C ASN A 261 -35.60 -4.65 -1.32
N ILE A 262 -35.43 -5.02 -2.59
CA ILE A 262 -35.85 -6.33 -3.11
C ILE A 262 -34.94 -7.43 -2.57
N ALA A 263 -35.55 -8.44 -1.94
CA ALA A 263 -34.83 -9.49 -1.24
C ALA A 263 -34.71 -10.79 -2.06
N LEU A 264 -35.65 -11.05 -2.98
CA LEU A 264 -35.75 -12.29 -3.74
C LEU A 264 -36.09 -12.01 -5.22
N ILE A 265 -35.44 -12.75 -6.12
CA ILE A 265 -35.85 -12.86 -7.55
C ILE A 265 -36.42 -14.28 -7.76
N PRO A 266 -37.69 -14.43 -8.19
CA PRO A 266 -38.32 -15.74 -8.33
C PRO A 266 -37.85 -16.53 -9.55
N ASP A 267 -38.16 -17.83 -9.59
CA ASP A 267 -38.02 -18.65 -10.79
C ASP A 267 -38.92 -18.12 -11.92
N GLY A 268 -38.42 -18.12 -13.15
CA GLY A 268 -39.15 -17.60 -14.32
C GLY A 268 -39.41 -16.09 -14.33
N ALA A 269 -38.77 -15.32 -13.45
CA ALA A 269 -38.94 -13.86 -13.28
C ALA A 269 -39.06 -13.05 -14.59
N PHE A 270 -38.20 -13.35 -15.57
CA PHE A 270 -38.13 -12.62 -16.85
C PHE A 270 -38.67 -13.43 -18.05
N SER A 271 -39.38 -14.54 -17.80
CA SER A 271 -39.83 -15.49 -18.83
C SER A 271 -40.79 -14.91 -19.89
N ARG A 272 -41.40 -13.75 -19.61
CA ARG A 272 -42.28 -13.01 -20.52
C ARG A 272 -41.59 -11.83 -21.21
N ASN A 273 -40.31 -11.58 -20.93
CA ASN A 273 -39.55 -10.40 -21.40
C ASN A 273 -38.30 -10.83 -22.21
N PRO A 274 -38.46 -11.59 -23.32
CA PRO A 274 -37.34 -12.24 -24.01
C PRO A 274 -36.37 -11.28 -24.72
N LEU A 275 -36.77 -10.01 -24.92
CA LEU A 275 -35.98 -8.99 -25.60
C LEU A 275 -35.07 -8.17 -24.66
N LEU A 276 -35.02 -8.52 -23.36
CA LEU A 276 -34.19 -7.83 -22.37
C LEU A 276 -32.70 -7.89 -22.73
N LYS A 277 -32.09 -6.71 -22.82
CA LYS A 277 -30.67 -6.46 -23.11
C LYS A 277 -29.88 -6.08 -21.86
N THR A 278 -30.50 -5.30 -20.98
CA THR A 278 -29.92 -4.77 -19.75
C THR A 278 -30.90 -4.92 -18.60
N ILE A 279 -30.39 -5.40 -17.46
CA ILE A 279 -31.15 -5.54 -16.21
C ILE A 279 -30.30 -4.95 -15.08
N HIS A 280 -30.69 -3.79 -14.56
CA HIS A 280 -30.00 -3.14 -13.46
C HIS A 280 -30.68 -3.52 -12.13
N LEU A 281 -30.08 -4.48 -11.43
CA LEU A 281 -30.63 -5.07 -10.20
C LEU A 281 -29.73 -4.91 -8.95
N TYR A 282 -28.60 -4.22 -9.10
CA TYR A 282 -27.61 -4.00 -8.03
C TYR A 282 -28.16 -3.12 -6.89
N ASP A 283 -27.40 -3.00 -5.79
CA ASP A 283 -27.81 -2.29 -4.57
C ASP A 283 -29.19 -2.70 -4.01
N ASN A 284 -29.59 -3.94 -4.25
CA ASN A 284 -30.71 -4.60 -3.60
C ASN A 284 -30.16 -5.59 -2.55
N PRO A 285 -30.81 -5.77 -1.39
CA PRO A 285 -30.44 -6.73 -0.35
C PRO A 285 -30.83 -8.17 -0.73
N LEU A 286 -30.45 -8.60 -1.93
CA LEU A 286 -30.78 -9.91 -2.47
C LEU A 286 -30.19 -11.02 -1.59
N TYR A 287 -31.04 -11.90 -1.06
CA TYR A 287 -30.60 -13.14 -0.43
C TYR A 287 -30.73 -14.35 -1.37
N PHE A 288 -31.67 -14.31 -2.31
CA PHE A 288 -32.02 -15.47 -3.16
C PHE A 288 -32.36 -15.08 -4.61
N VAL A 289 -32.01 -15.98 -5.53
CA VAL A 289 -32.30 -15.89 -6.95
C VAL A 289 -32.73 -17.28 -7.44
N GLY A 290 -33.87 -17.37 -8.13
CA GLY A 290 -34.36 -18.59 -8.77
C GLY A 290 -33.38 -19.17 -9.80
N ASN A 291 -33.33 -20.49 -9.90
CA ASN A 291 -32.48 -21.19 -10.86
C ASN A 291 -32.89 -20.94 -12.33
N SER A 292 -34.17 -20.68 -12.59
CA SER A 292 -34.69 -20.38 -13.94
C SER A 292 -34.94 -18.91 -14.21
N ALA A 293 -34.58 -18.01 -13.29
CA ALA A 293 -34.87 -16.57 -13.39
C ALA A 293 -34.38 -15.94 -14.71
N PHE A 294 -33.18 -16.31 -15.17
CA PHE A 294 -32.48 -15.73 -16.32
C PHE A 294 -32.39 -16.67 -17.54
N GLN A 295 -33.33 -17.61 -17.69
CA GLN A 295 -33.40 -18.47 -18.88
C GLN A 295 -34.00 -17.75 -20.08
N ASN A 296 -33.58 -18.15 -21.29
CA ASN A 296 -34.14 -17.71 -22.56
C ASN A 296 -34.11 -16.18 -22.81
N LEU A 297 -33.08 -15.50 -22.29
CA LEU A 297 -32.83 -14.07 -22.53
C LEU A 297 -31.74 -13.91 -23.59
N SER A 298 -32.07 -14.22 -24.85
CA SER A 298 -31.08 -14.28 -25.93
C SER A 298 -30.40 -12.94 -26.23
N GLU A 299 -31.02 -11.82 -25.88
CA GLU A 299 -30.49 -10.47 -26.08
C GLU A 299 -29.68 -9.94 -24.89
N LEU A 300 -29.55 -10.68 -23.78
CA LEU A 300 -28.86 -10.22 -22.56
C LEU A 300 -27.33 -10.28 -22.71
N HIS A 301 -26.67 -9.13 -22.57
CA HIS A 301 -25.21 -9.02 -22.76
C HIS A 301 -24.42 -9.09 -21.44
N SER A 302 -25.01 -8.63 -20.34
CA SER A 302 -24.36 -8.59 -19.02
C SER A 302 -25.32 -9.05 -17.94
N LEU A 303 -24.84 -9.92 -17.04
CA LEU A 303 -25.57 -10.37 -15.85
C LEU A 303 -24.69 -10.17 -14.61
N ILE A 304 -25.16 -9.33 -13.69
CA ILE A 304 -24.46 -9.00 -12.45
C ILE A 304 -25.35 -9.33 -11.26
N ILE A 305 -24.95 -10.29 -10.44
CA ILE A 305 -25.59 -10.68 -9.18
C ILE A 305 -24.53 -10.62 -8.09
N ARG A 306 -24.81 -9.86 -7.02
CA ARG A 306 -23.89 -9.65 -5.89
C ARG A 306 -24.63 -9.85 -4.57
N GLY A 307 -24.00 -10.53 -3.62
CA GLY A 307 -24.47 -10.68 -2.23
C GLY A 307 -25.58 -11.71 -1.99
N ALA A 308 -25.99 -12.48 -3.01
CA ALA A 308 -27.09 -13.47 -2.95
C ALA A 308 -26.74 -14.71 -2.09
N SER A 309 -26.62 -14.49 -0.78
CA SER A 309 -25.97 -15.38 0.20
C SER A 309 -26.68 -16.71 0.48
N MET A 310 -27.88 -16.96 -0.07
CA MET A 310 -28.54 -18.28 -0.02
C MET A 310 -28.47 -19.05 -1.34
N VAL A 311 -27.97 -18.47 -2.44
CA VAL A 311 -27.82 -19.16 -3.73
C VAL A 311 -26.64 -20.14 -3.65
N GLN A 312 -26.93 -21.44 -3.77
CA GLN A 312 -25.93 -22.53 -3.66
C GLN A 312 -25.56 -23.16 -5.02
N TRP A 313 -26.28 -22.79 -6.08
CA TRP A 313 -26.15 -23.33 -7.43
C TRP A 313 -25.78 -22.24 -8.43
N PHE A 314 -25.07 -22.63 -9.48
CA PHE A 314 -24.89 -21.79 -10.65
C PHE A 314 -26.25 -21.66 -11.37
N PRO A 315 -26.71 -20.46 -11.74
CA PRO A 315 -28.01 -20.26 -12.38
C PRO A 315 -28.06 -20.94 -13.75
N ASN A 316 -29.22 -21.49 -14.13
CA ASN A 316 -29.38 -22.07 -15.45
C ASN A 316 -29.57 -20.96 -16.50
N LEU A 317 -28.60 -20.83 -17.41
CA LEU A 317 -28.55 -19.83 -18.47
C LEU A 317 -28.93 -20.40 -19.86
N THR A 318 -29.65 -21.52 -19.91
CA THR A 318 -30.13 -22.11 -21.18
C THR A 318 -30.89 -21.07 -22.00
N GLY A 319 -30.46 -20.86 -23.25
CA GLY A 319 -31.03 -19.87 -24.18
C GLY A 319 -30.47 -18.45 -24.06
N THR A 320 -29.70 -18.15 -23.01
CA THR A 320 -29.10 -16.84 -22.71
C THR A 320 -27.66 -16.80 -23.23
N VAL A 321 -27.50 -17.00 -24.55
CA VAL A 321 -26.22 -17.36 -25.20
C VAL A 321 -25.29 -16.19 -25.53
N ASN A 322 -25.79 -14.94 -25.53
CA ASN A 322 -25.04 -13.75 -25.95
C ASN A 322 -24.38 -12.97 -24.79
N LEU A 323 -24.25 -13.59 -23.61
CA LEU A 323 -23.56 -12.98 -22.48
C LEU A 323 -22.08 -12.75 -22.79
N GLU A 324 -21.65 -11.48 -22.70
CA GLU A 324 -20.26 -11.05 -22.74
C GLU A 324 -19.66 -10.91 -21.32
N SER A 325 -20.48 -10.61 -20.31
CA SER A 325 -20.03 -10.46 -18.92
C SER A 325 -20.96 -11.18 -17.93
N LEU A 326 -20.37 -12.01 -17.06
CA LEU A 326 -21.08 -12.72 -16.01
C LEU A 326 -20.38 -12.51 -14.66
N THR A 327 -21.07 -11.84 -13.74
CA THR A 327 -20.63 -11.59 -12.36
C THR A 327 -21.60 -12.25 -11.38
N LEU A 328 -21.12 -13.23 -10.60
CA LEU A 328 -21.89 -13.90 -9.55
C LEU A 328 -21.03 -13.94 -8.27
N THR A 329 -21.13 -12.92 -7.41
CA THR A 329 -20.25 -12.79 -6.23
C THR A 329 -20.99 -12.75 -4.90
N GLY A 330 -20.34 -13.21 -3.83
CA GLY A 330 -20.93 -13.20 -2.49
C GLY A 330 -22.11 -14.17 -2.35
N THR A 331 -22.02 -15.33 -3.01
CA THR A 331 -23.01 -16.41 -2.94
C THR A 331 -22.38 -17.67 -2.34
N LYS A 332 -23.03 -18.84 -2.45
CA LYS A 332 -22.54 -20.14 -1.94
C LYS A 332 -22.41 -21.18 -3.06
N ILE A 333 -22.15 -20.72 -4.29
CA ILE A 333 -21.92 -21.59 -5.44
C ILE A 333 -20.70 -22.48 -5.15
N SER A 334 -20.88 -23.79 -5.24
CA SER A 334 -19.82 -24.78 -4.94
C SER A 334 -19.19 -25.45 -6.17
N LYS A 335 -19.85 -25.34 -7.33
CA LYS A 335 -19.43 -25.93 -8.62
C LYS A 335 -19.86 -25.07 -9.80
N VAL A 336 -18.99 -24.98 -10.81
CA VAL A 336 -19.29 -24.35 -12.10
C VAL A 336 -19.68 -25.46 -13.11
N PRO A 337 -20.73 -25.28 -13.95
CA PRO A 337 -21.15 -26.29 -14.92
C PRO A 337 -20.09 -26.58 -16.01
N ILE A 338 -19.95 -27.85 -16.40
CA ILE A 338 -19.00 -28.30 -17.44
C ILE A 338 -19.39 -27.78 -18.84
N ASN A 339 -20.68 -27.58 -19.08
CA ASN A 339 -21.25 -27.04 -20.32
C ASN A 339 -21.19 -25.50 -20.43
N LEU A 340 -20.67 -24.77 -19.44
CA LEU A 340 -20.66 -23.30 -19.43
C LEU A 340 -20.07 -22.71 -20.72
N CYS A 341 -18.90 -23.19 -21.14
CA CYS A 341 -18.22 -22.74 -22.36
C CYS A 341 -18.74 -23.37 -23.66
N GLN A 342 -19.69 -24.31 -23.57
CA GLN A 342 -20.43 -24.80 -24.75
C GLN A 342 -21.60 -23.86 -25.08
N GLU A 343 -22.17 -23.22 -24.05
CA GLU A 343 -23.30 -22.29 -24.16
C GLU A 343 -22.83 -20.83 -24.34
N LEU A 344 -21.94 -20.33 -23.48
CA LEU A 344 -21.53 -18.92 -23.41
C LEU A 344 -20.23 -18.64 -24.19
N LYS A 345 -20.30 -18.76 -25.52
CA LYS A 345 -19.11 -18.61 -26.40
C LYS A 345 -18.60 -17.18 -26.56
N LEU A 346 -19.45 -16.18 -26.28
CA LEU A 346 -19.12 -14.76 -26.38
C LEU A 346 -18.55 -14.16 -25.09
N LEU A 347 -18.48 -14.95 -24.02
CA LEU A 347 -18.08 -14.49 -22.69
C LEU A 347 -16.64 -13.95 -22.69
N ARG A 348 -16.47 -12.73 -22.18
CA ARG A 348 -15.19 -12.01 -22.04
C ARG A 348 -14.76 -11.86 -20.58
N THR A 349 -15.72 -11.62 -19.68
CA THR A 349 -15.46 -11.45 -18.24
C THR A 349 -16.25 -12.49 -17.45
N LEU A 350 -15.55 -13.26 -16.63
CA LEU A 350 -16.14 -14.22 -15.69
C LEU A 350 -15.66 -13.92 -14.26
N GLU A 351 -16.57 -13.38 -13.44
CA GLU A 351 -16.31 -12.95 -12.06
C GLU A 351 -17.14 -13.79 -11.08
N LEU A 352 -16.49 -14.73 -10.41
CA LEU A 352 -17.05 -15.71 -9.48
C LEU A 352 -16.38 -15.64 -8.10
N SER A 353 -15.88 -14.46 -7.70
CA SER A 353 -15.28 -14.20 -6.39
C SER A 353 -16.23 -14.35 -5.22
N TYR A 354 -15.69 -14.67 -4.04
CA TYR A 354 -16.46 -14.84 -2.79
C TYR A 354 -17.59 -15.87 -2.93
N ASN A 355 -17.20 -17.10 -3.25
CA ASN A 355 -18.08 -18.28 -3.36
C ASN A 355 -17.41 -19.49 -2.68
N ASP A 356 -18.04 -20.67 -2.77
CA ASP A 356 -17.57 -21.92 -2.14
C ASP A 356 -17.00 -22.92 -3.19
N ILE A 357 -16.49 -22.42 -4.32
CA ILE A 357 -16.07 -23.26 -5.47
C ILE A 357 -14.84 -24.08 -5.08
N LYS A 358 -14.92 -25.41 -5.27
CA LYS A 358 -13.85 -26.37 -4.92
C LYS A 358 -13.09 -26.93 -6.11
N GLU A 359 -13.78 -27.11 -7.23
CA GLU A 359 -13.25 -27.69 -8.46
C GLU A 359 -13.67 -26.83 -9.64
N LEU A 360 -12.72 -26.57 -10.55
CA LEU A 360 -12.96 -25.88 -11.80
C LEU A 360 -13.18 -26.89 -12.95
N PRO A 361 -14.12 -26.63 -13.88
CA PRO A 361 -14.21 -27.34 -15.14
C PRO A 361 -13.06 -26.93 -16.08
N SER A 362 -13.03 -27.51 -17.28
CA SER A 362 -12.28 -26.90 -18.38
C SER A 362 -13.05 -25.70 -18.93
N PHE A 363 -12.36 -24.56 -19.07
CA PHE A 363 -12.91 -23.37 -19.73
C PHE A 363 -12.68 -23.39 -21.27
N GLN A 364 -12.22 -24.52 -21.82
CA GLN A 364 -12.04 -24.69 -23.26
C GLN A 364 -13.36 -24.46 -24.00
N GLY A 365 -13.34 -23.52 -24.95
CA GLY A 365 -14.51 -23.09 -25.72
C GLY A 365 -14.87 -21.62 -25.49
N CYS A 366 -14.59 -21.08 -24.31
CA CYS A 366 -14.71 -19.65 -24.00
C CYS A 366 -13.52 -18.84 -24.56
N VAL A 367 -13.29 -18.90 -25.87
CA VAL A 367 -12.09 -18.34 -26.54
C VAL A 367 -11.94 -16.83 -26.42
N ASN A 368 -13.02 -16.12 -26.13
CA ASN A 368 -13.06 -14.66 -25.98
C ASN A 368 -12.82 -14.19 -24.53
N LEU A 369 -12.59 -15.08 -23.56
CA LEU A 369 -12.31 -14.68 -22.17
C LEU A 369 -11.03 -13.83 -22.09
N GLU A 370 -11.20 -12.59 -21.64
CA GLU A 370 -10.14 -11.63 -21.36
C GLU A 370 -9.83 -11.58 -19.85
N GLU A 371 -10.84 -11.81 -19.00
CA GLU A 371 -10.72 -11.71 -17.55
C GLU A 371 -11.44 -12.86 -16.82
N ILE A 372 -10.73 -13.53 -15.92
CA ILE A 372 -11.29 -14.52 -14.99
C ILE A 372 -10.91 -14.13 -13.57
N SER A 373 -11.91 -14.04 -12.70
CA SER A 373 -11.74 -13.73 -11.28
C SER A 373 -12.46 -14.76 -10.44
N LEU A 374 -11.69 -15.46 -9.60
CA LEU A 374 -12.07 -16.60 -8.77
C LEU A 374 -11.57 -16.42 -7.33
N GLN A 375 -11.31 -15.18 -6.93
CA GLN A 375 -10.73 -14.84 -5.63
C GLN A 375 -11.64 -15.31 -4.47
N HIS A 376 -11.09 -15.60 -3.29
CA HIS A 376 -11.90 -16.00 -2.13
C HIS A 376 -12.85 -17.18 -2.42
N ASN A 377 -12.27 -18.30 -2.85
CA ASN A 377 -12.96 -19.58 -3.07
C ASN A 377 -12.24 -20.72 -2.31
N GLN A 378 -12.63 -21.97 -2.55
CA GLN A 378 -12.07 -23.18 -1.90
C GLN A 378 -11.29 -24.07 -2.89
N ILE A 379 -10.74 -23.49 -3.97
CA ILE A 379 -10.06 -24.22 -5.04
C ILE A 379 -8.73 -24.79 -4.53
N LYS A 380 -8.43 -26.06 -4.84
CA LYS A 380 -7.25 -26.79 -4.32
C LYS A 380 -6.16 -27.08 -5.34
N ASP A 381 -6.51 -27.34 -6.59
CA ASP A 381 -5.57 -27.76 -7.62
C ASP A 381 -6.00 -27.21 -8.98
N ILE A 382 -5.02 -26.80 -9.79
CA ILE A 382 -5.24 -26.35 -11.17
C ILE A 382 -4.74 -27.42 -12.15
N LYS A 383 -5.66 -27.96 -12.95
CA LYS A 383 -5.41 -29.06 -13.89
C LYS A 383 -4.86 -28.52 -15.22
N VAL A 384 -4.33 -29.43 -16.05
CA VAL A 384 -3.74 -29.10 -17.36
C VAL A 384 -4.76 -28.54 -18.36
N ASP A 385 -6.02 -28.95 -18.24
CA ASP A 385 -7.12 -28.64 -19.14
C ASP A 385 -7.98 -27.44 -18.67
N THR A 386 -7.78 -26.94 -17.45
CA THR A 386 -8.59 -25.87 -16.85
C THR A 386 -8.57 -24.59 -17.70
N PHE A 387 -7.39 -24.09 -18.07
CA PHE A 387 -7.20 -22.83 -18.80
C PHE A 387 -6.66 -23.04 -20.23
N LEU A 388 -6.85 -24.23 -20.79
CA LEU A 388 -6.30 -24.60 -22.09
C LEU A 388 -6.91 -23.79 -23.24
N ASN A 389 -6.06 -23.26 -24.12
CA ASN A 389 -6.42 -22.48 -25.32
C ASN A 389 -7.16 -21.15 -25.08
N LEU A 390 -7.10 -20.57 -23.88
CA LEU A 390 -7.61 -19.21 -23.61
C LEU A 390 -6.62 -18.13 -24.09
N ALA A 391 -6.47 -18.01 -25.42
CA ALA A 391 -5.49 -17.13 -26.04
C ALA A 391 -5.72 -15.63 -25.78
N SER A 392 -6.96 -15.23 -25.47
CA SER A 392 -7.38 -13.84 -25.22
C SER A 392 -7.21 -13.40 -23.76
N LEU A 393 -6.90 -14.32 -22.84
CA LEU A 393 -6.93 -14.07 -21.39
C LEU A 393 -5.78 -13.14 -20.96
N ARG A 394 -6.14 -11.98 -20.43
CA ARG A 394 -5.23 -10.91 -19.96
C ARG A 394 -5.05 -10.92 -18.45
N SER A 395 -6.13 -11.21 -17.71
CA SER A 395 -6.16 -11.16 -16.25
C SER A 395 -6.72 -12.46 -15.65
N LEU A 396 -6.00 -13.02 -14.68
CA LEU A 396 -6.42 -14.20 -13.92
C LEU A 396 -6.19 -13.96 -12.42
N ASP A 397 -7.27 -13.84 -11.65
CA ASP A 397 -7.24 -13.77 -10.19
C ASP A 397 -7.72 -15.10 -9.58
N LEU A 398 -6.81 -15.77 -8.88
CA LEU A 398 -7.00 -17.00 -8.12
C LEU A 398 -6.58 -16.80 -6.65
N SER A 399 -6.51 -15.55 -6.19
CA SER A 399 -6.04 -15.22 -4.85
C SER A 399 -6.98 -15.73 -3.75
N ARG A 400 -6.43 -15.92 -2.54
CA ARG A 400 -7.19 -16.30 -1.33
C ARG A 400 -8.01 -17.59 -1.51
N ASN A 401 -7.40 -18.57 -2.16
CA ASN A 401 -7.91 -19.93 -2.32
C ASN A 401 -7.08 -20.91 -1.45
N GLN A 402 -7.22 -22.22 -1.68
CA GLN A 402 -6.48 -23.27 -0.98
C GLN A 402 -5.55 -24.01 -1.95
N ILE A 403 -5.03 -23.33 -2.98
CA ILE A 403 -4.32 -24.00 -4.07
C ILE A 403 -2.98 -24.53 -3.56
N HIS A 404 -2.82 -25.85 -3.59
CA HIS A 404 -1.60 -26.56 -3.22
C HIS A 404 -0.70 -26.77 -4.44
N SER A 405 -1.28 -27.20 -5.57
CA SER A 405 -0.54 -27.54 -6.79
C SER A 405 -1.14 -26.92 -8.06
N ILE A 406 -0.26 -26.53 -8.97
CA ILE A 406 -0.59 -26.08 -10.32
C ILE A 406 0.19 -26.95 -11.29
N HIS A 407 -0.49 -27.59 -12.23
CA HIS A 407 0.18 -28.42 -13.23
C HIS A 407 1.12 -27.59 -14.12
N ASN A 408 2.36 -28.07 -14.36
CA ASN A 408 3.40 -27.30 -15.08
C ASN A 408 3.00 -26.78 -16.47
N SER A 409 2.03 -27.43 -17.12
CA SER A 409 1.53 -27.04 -18.44
C SER A 409 0.25 -26.19 -18.43
N ALA A 410 -0.33 -25.90 -17.26
CA ALA A 410 -1.64 -25.25 -17.15
C ALA A 410 -1.70 -23.83 -17.75
N PHE A 411 -0.57 -23.12 -17.82
CA PHE A 411 -0.49 -21.75 -18.31
C PHE A 411 0.21 -21.60 -19.68
N ILE A 412 0.62 -22.70 -20.32
CA ILE A 412 1.43 -22.65 -21.56
C ILE A 412 0.71 -21.95 -22.71
N THR A 413 -0.62 -22.06 -22.79
CA THR A 413 -1.43 -21.48 -23.88
C THR A 413 -1.89 -20.04 -23.63
N LEU A 414 -1.55 -19.44 -22.48
CA LEU A 414 -2.04 -18.12 -22.06
C LEU A 414 -1.16 -16.98 -22.58
N LEU A 415 -1.08 -16.88 -23.91
CA LEU A 415 -0.13 -16.00 -24.61
C LEU A 415 -0.34 -14.50 -24.36
N ALA A 416 -1.58 -14.09 -24.04
CA ALA A 416 -1.94 -12.70 -23.76
C ALA A 416 -1.92 -12.32 -22.27
N LEU A 417 -1.56 -13.24 -21.36
CA LEU A 417 -1.70 -13.03 -19.92
C LEU A 417 -0.70 -11.98 -19.42
N THR A 418 -1.24 -10.88 -18.92
CA THR A 418 -0.48 -9.76 -18.35
C THR A 418 -0.52 -9.72 -16.83
N ASN A 419 -1.63 -10.12 -16.21
CA ASN A 419 -1.85 -10.04 -14.77
C ASN A 419 -2.21 -11.42 -14.20
N LEU A 420 -1.47 -11.87 -13.19
CA LEU A 420 -1.72 -13.11 -12.47
C LEU A 420 -1.65 -12.89 -10.96
N ASP A 421 -2.78 -13.09 -10.27
CA ASP A 421 -2.86 -13.07 -8.81
C ASP A 421 -3.07 -14.48 -8.26
N LEU A 422 -2.09 -14.97 -7.52
CA LEU A 422 -2.10 -16.25 -6.79
C LEU A 422 -1.79 -16.02 -5.30
N SER A 423 -1.94 -14.78 -4.82
CA SER A 423 -1.65 -14.43 -3.43
C SER A 423 -2.54 -15.18 -2.43
N PHE A 424 -2.05 -15.40 -1.22
CA PHE A 424 -2.74 -16.07 -0.11
C PHE A 424 -3.29 -17.47 -0.48
N ASN A 425 -2.47 -18.27 -1.14
CA ASN A 425 -2.69 -19.70 -1.40
C ASN A 425 -1.70 -20.56 -0.58
N GLU A 426 -1.68 -21.87 -0.83
CA GLU A 426 -0.81 -22.84 -0.17
C GLU A 426 0.24 -23.46 -1.12
N LEU A 427 0.70 -22.70 -2.11
CA LEU A 427 1.61 -23.19 -3.17
C LEU A 427 2.98 -23.59 -2.61
N ASP A 428 3.43 -24.80 -2.97
CA ASP A 428 4.79 -25.29 -2.72
C ASP A 428 5.78 -24.86 -3.83
N SER A 429 5.31 -24.80 -5.08
CA SER A 429 6.08 -24.42 -6.28
C SER A 429 5.23 -23.59 -7.26
N PHE A 430 5.88 -22.96 -8.25
CA PHE A 430 5.23 -22.09 -9.22
C PHE A 430 5.74 -22.35 -10.66
N PRO A 431 4.87 -22.67 -11.63
CA PRO A 431 5.30 -22.93 -13.00
C PRO A 431 5.49 -21.64 -13.81
N THR A 432 6.70 -21.42 -14.34
CA THR A 432 7.04 -20.26 -15.19
C THR A 432 6.73 -20.47 -16.68
N SER A 433 6.50 -21.71 -17.11
CA SER A 433 6.24 -22.09 -18.51
C SER A 433 5.01 -21.37 -19.10
N GLY A 434 5.24 -20.58 -20.15
CA GLY A 434 4.20 -19.81 -20.85
C GLY A 434 4.09 -18.35 -20.41
N LEU A 435 4.59 -17.98 -19.23
CA LEU A 435 4.33 -16.69 -18.59
C LEU A 435 5.26 -15.54 -19.04
N ARG A 436 5.90 -15.64 -20.20
CA ARG A 436 6.88 -14.64 -20.70
C ARG A 436 6.27 -13.26 -20.96
N GLY A 437 4.96 -13.19 -21.21
CA GLY A 437 4.21 -11.95 -21.45
C GLY A 437 3.78 -11.21 -20.17
N LEU A 438 3.98 -11.82 -19.00
CA LEU A 438 3.40 -11.34 -17.74
C LEU A 438 4.03 -10.01 -17.28
N SER A 439 3.18 -9.04 -16.94
CA SER A 439 3.54 -7.71 -16.44
C SER A 439 3.39 -7.60 -14.93
N GLN A 440 2.38 -8.25 -14.35
CA GLN A 440 2.12 -8.27 -12.91
C GLN A 440 1.95 -9.70 -12.40
N LEU A 441 2.73 -10.06 -11.38
CA LEU A 441 2.66 -11.34 -10.67
C LEU A 441 2.51 -11.10 -9.17
N LYS A 442 1.52 -11.72 -8.53
CA LYS A 442 1.36 -11.70 -7.08
C LYS A 442 1.31 -13.11 -6.50
N LEU A 443 2.20 -13.37 -5.56
CA LEU A 443 2.43 -14.64 -4.86
C LEU A 443 2.54 -14.46 -3.34
N ALA A 444 2.41 -13.23 -2.82
CA ALA A 444 2.46 -12.93 -1.39
C ALA A 444 1.50 -13.83 -0.58
N GLY A 445 1.87 -14.19 0.65
CA GLY A 445 1.09 -15.09 1.51
C GLY A 445 1.29 -16.60 1.28
N ASN A 446 1.90 -17.03 0.17
CA ASN A 446 2.26 -18.44 -0.07
C ASN A 446 3.47 -18.85 0.78
N SER A 447 3.25 -19.17 2.05
CA SER A 447 4.33 -19.44 3.03
C SER A 447 5.18 -20.69 2.76
N LYS A 448 4.71 -21.62 1.93
CA LYS A 448 5.47 -22.82 1.54
C LYS A 448 6.37 -22.59 0.31
N LEU A 449 6.09 -21.56 -0.49
CA LEU A 449 6.82 -21.21 -1.71
C LEU A 449 8.20 -20.60 -1.38
N LYS A 450 9.18 -21.44 -1.09
CA LYS A 450 10.56 -21.06 -0.75
C LYS A 450 11.54 -21.05 -1.92
N GLU A 451 11.12 -21.55 -3.08
CA GLU A 451 11.96 -21.59 -4.28
C GLU A 451 12.20 -20.19 -4.87
N LEU A 452 13.37 -19.98 -5.49
CA LEU A 452 13.69 -18.72 -6.15
C LEU A 452 13.15 -18.73 -7.59
N LEU A 453 12.46 -17.65 -7.96
CA LEU A 453 11.93 -17.44 -9.31
C LEU A 453 13.05 -17.04 -10.29
N ALA A 454 13.06 -17.64 -11.47
CA ALA A 454 14.04 -17.33 -12.51
C ALA A 454 13.60 -16.12 -13.36
N ALA A 455 14.27 -14.98 -13.22
CA ALA A 455 13.95 -13.77 -13.98
C ALA A 455 14.06 -13.91 -15.51
N LYS A 456 14.82 -14.91 -16.00
CA LYS A 456 14.92 -15.26 -17.43
C LYS A 456 13.58 -15.70 -18.06
N ASP A 457 12.64 -16.19 -17.24
CA ASP A 457 11.36 -16.70 -17.72
C ASP A 457 10.27 -15.60 -17.74
N LEU A 458 10.49 -14.49 -17.04
CA LEU A 458 9.51 -13.42 -16.77
C LEU A 458 10.04 -12.06 -17.25
N LEU A 459 10.38 -11.98 -18.55
CA LEU A 459 11.10 -10.83 -19.13
C LEU A 459 10.33 -9.51 -19.15
N LYS A 460 8.99 -9.55 -19.22
CA LYS A 460 8.13 -8.34 -19.28
C LYS A 460 7.59 -7.89 -17.92
N LEU A 461 8.05 -8.50 -16.83
CA LEU A 461 7.53 -8.27 -15.49
C LEU A 461 7.88 -6.85 -15.00
N ARG A 462 6.86 -6.09 -14.57
CA ARG A 462 6.99 -4.74 -14.01
C ARG A 462 6.68 -4.70 -12.52
N SER A 463 5.75 -5.54 -12.06
CA SER A 463 5.33 -5.62 -10.67
C SER A 463 5.36 -7.07 -10.17
N LEU A 464 6.04 -7.30 -9.06
CA LEU A 464 6.15 -8.59 -8.40
C LEU A 464 5.76 -8.47 -6.92
N SER A 465 4.88 -9.34 -6.45
CA SER A 465 4.63 -9.53 -5.03
C SER A 465 4.94 -10.97 -4.64
N VAL A 466 5.74 -11.19 -3.61
CA VAL A 466 6.30 -12.50 -3.22
C VAL A 466 6.17 -12.71 -1.72
N PRO A 467 6.14 -13.97 -1.23
CA PRO A 467 6.09 -14.24 0.20
C PRO A 467 7.39 -13.85 0.94
N TYR A 468 8.54 -13.86 0.26
CA TYR A 468 9.84 -13.55 0.86
C TYR A 468 10.63 -12.51 0.05
N ALA A 469 11.15 -11.47 0.72
CA ALA A 469 11.96 -10.42 0.09
C ALA A 469 13.18 -10.96 -0.69
N TYR A 470 13.75 -12.09 -0.26
CA TYR A 470 14.87 -12.73 -0.96
C TYR A 470 14.54 -13.18 -2.39
N GLN A 471 13.28 -13.47 -2.71
CA GLN A 471 12.86 -13.83 -4.08
C GLN A 471 12.95 -12.62 -5.03
N CYS A 472 12.81 -11.39 -4.52
CA CYS A 472 13.04 -10.17 -5.30
C CYS A 472 14.50 -10.01 -5.77
N CYS A 473 15.47 -10.65 -5.11
CA CYS A 473 16.88 -10.55 -5.49
C CYS A 473 17.19 -11.05 -6.91
N ALA A 474 16.36 -11.93 -7.47
CA ALA A 474 16.49 -12.38 -8.86
C ALA A 474 16.11 -11.30 -9.90
N PHE A 475 15.33 -10.28 -9.48
CA PHE A 475 14.78 -9.22 -10.35
C PHE A 475 15.37 -7.83 -10.07
N GLY A 476 16.09 -7.67 -8.96
CA GLY A 476 16.75 -6.42 -8.60
C GLY A 476 17.94 -6.14 -9.52
N GLY A 477 17.80 -5.17 -10.43
CA GLY A 477 18.95 -4.52 -11.06
C GLY A 477 19.87 -3.89 -10.01
N CYS A 478 21.18 -4.07 -10.15
CA CYS A 478 22.16 -3.76 -9.10
C CYS A 478 22.21 -2.26 -8.72
N ASN A 479 21.53 -1.88 -7.63
CA ASN A 479 21.74 -0.58 -6.97
C ASN A 479 23.01 -0.53 -6.09
N SER A 480 23.90 -1.52 -6.19
CA SER A 480 25.16 -1.63 -5.42
C SER A 480 26.39 -1.01 -6.11
N PHE A 481 26.26 -0.44 -7.33
CA PHE A 481 27.38 0.03 -8.14
C PHE A 481 27.55 1.56 -8.24
N LEU A 482 27.05 2.33 -7.26
CA LEU A 482 27.31 3.77 -7.13
C LEU A 482 28.15 4.19 -5.91
N THR A 483 28.86 3.25 -5.26
CA THR A 483 29.95 3.56 -4.33
C THR A 483 31.09 2.53 -4.39
N SER A 484 31.88 2.54 -5.46
CA SER A 484 33.26 2.00 -5.42
C SER A 484 34.13 2.61 -6.51
N ASN A 485 35.03 3.50 -6.08
CA ASN A 485 36.30 3.88 -6.72
C ASN A 485 36.37 3.85 -8.25
N THR A 486 36.09 4.99 -8.87
CA THR A 486 36.89 5.42 -10.02
C THR A 486 38.36 5.57 -9.57
N ASN A 487 39.17 4.55 -9.80
CA ASN A 487 40.49 4.69 -10.40
C ASN A 487 41.12 3.33 -10.75
N ASP A 488 41.68 3.31 -11.96
CA ASP A 488 42.73 2.44 -12.48
C ASP A 488 42.45 1.02 -13.03
N ILE A 489 43.07 0.81 -14.19
CA ILE A 489 43.37 -0.44 -14.91
C ILE A 489 42.20 -1.14 -15.63
N SER A 490 41.84 -0.59 -16.80
CA SER A 490 41.18 -1.31 -17.90
C SER A 490 41.99 -1.22 -19.22
N LYS A 491 43.15 -1.90 -19.26
CA LYS A 491 43.87 -2.22 -20.51
C LYS A 491 44.42 -3.64 -20.45
N GLN A 492 44.26 -4.38 -21.55
CA GLN A 492 44.58 -5.82 -21.71
C GLN A 492 43.73 -6.70 -20.76
N VAL A 493 42.80 -7.54 -21.23
CA VAL A 493 42.99 -8.66 -22.15
C VAL A 493 41.66 -8.94 -22.88
N LEU A 494 41.62 -8.75 -24.20
CA LEU A 494 40.83 -9.61 -25.10
C LEU A 494 41.34 -9.44 -26.55
N SER A 495 42.38 -10.18 -26.88
CA SER A 495 42.80 -10.39 -28.27
C SER A 495 43.09 -11.87 -28.47
N ASN A 496 42.80 -12.36 -29.69
CA ASN A 496 43.08 -13.70 -30.20
C ASN A 496 42.15 -14.83 -29.70
N THR A 497 41.03 -15.04 -30.41
CA THR A 497 40.85 -16.24 -31.27
C THR A 497 39.53 -16.18 -32.05
N ALA A 498 39.59 -15.86 -33.35
CA ALA A 498 38.65 -16.31 -34.38
C ALA A 498 39.11 -15.83 -35.77
N SER A 499 39.94 -16.62 -36.44
CA SER A 499 40.19 -16.49 -37.88
C SER A 499 39.62 -17.71 -38.58
N ASP A 500 38.58 -17.56 -39.41
CA ASP A 500 38.66 -18.03 -40.81
C ASP A 500 37.47 -17.62 -41.71
N LYS A 501 37.80 -17.41 -43.00
CA LYS A 501 36.97 -17.52 -44.23
C LYS A 501 35.71 -16.65 -44.47
N LYS A 502 35.88 -15.69 -45.41
CA LYS A 502 35.28 -15.62 -46.80
C LYS A 502 33.80 -16.02 -46.97
N LEU A 503 32.95 -15.35 -47.77
CA LEU A 503 33.16 -14.53 -48.99
C LEU A 503 31.88 -13.72 -49.32
N GLY A 504 31.98 -12.62 -50.08
CA GLY A 504 30.87 -12.16 -50.96
C GLY A 504 30.46 -10.69 -50.84
N GLN A 505 30.49 -9.96 -51.96
CA GLN A 505 29.88 -8.63 -52.13
C GLN A 505 28.47 -8.77 -52.72
N THR A 506 27.57 -7.82 -52.44
CA THR A 506 26.81 -7.04 -53.44
C THR A 506 25.96 -5.95 -52.76
N ASP A 507 25.81 -4.80 -53.42
CA ASP A 507 24.92 -3.71 -53.02
C ASP A 507 23.43 -4.05 -53.22
N GLY A 508 22.54 -3.35 -52.51
CA GLY A 508 21.09 -3.36 -52.74
C GLY A 508 20.28 -2.89 -51.54
N ASP A 509 19.49 -1.83 -51.71
CA ASP A 509 18.55 -1.31 -50.71
C ASP A 509 17.46 -2.34 -50.37
N ASP A 510 17.15 -2.55 -49.07
CA ASP A 510 15.79 -2.29 -48.55
C ASP A 510 15.69 -2.28 -47.00
N LEU A 511 14.82 -1.40 -46.50
CA LEU A 511 14.06 -1.42 -45.24
C LEU A 511 14.48 -2.33 -44.05
N THR A 512 15.12 -1.78 -43.01
CA THR A 512 15.02 -2.31 -41.61
C THR A 512 15.25 -1.25 -40.51
N THR A 513 14.35 -0.26 -40.38
CA THR A 513 14.21 0.53 -39.14
C THR A 513 13.37 -0.25 -38.11
N ALA A 514 13.93 -1.27 -37.44
CA ALA A 514 13.25 -1.98 -36.32
C ALA A 514 14.13 -2.94 -35.47
N VAL A 515 15.41 -2.67 -35.16
CA VAL A 515 16.16 -3.47 -34.15
C VAL A 515 17.14 -2.62 -33.32
N GLU A 516 16.68 -1.57 -32.65
CA GLU A 516 17.52 -0.87 -31.65
C GLU A 516 16.76 -0.38 -30.40
N GLU A 517 15.64 -1.00 -30.07
CA GLU A 517 14.92 -0.81 -28.79
C GLU A 517 14.52 -2.16 -28.17
N GLU A 518 15.40 -2.78 -27.38
CA GLU A 518 15.00 -3.66 -26.25
C GLU A 518 16.21 -3.94 -25.31
N ARG A 519 16.74 -2.88 -24.70
CA ARG A 519 17.61 -3.03 -23.51
C ARG A 519 17.48 -1.90 -22.47
N ILE A 520 16.28 -1.34 -22.36
CA ILE A 520 15.86 -0.63 -21.14
C ILE A 520 15.36 -1.70 -20.18
N GLN A 521 16.24 -2.14 -19.27
CA GLN A 521 15.89 -3.12 -18.25
C GLN A 521 15.04 -2.42 -17.17
N SER A 522 13.73 -2.37 -17.39
CA SER A 522 12.76 -1.69 -16.51
C SER A 522 12.85 -2.24 -15.09
N VAL A 523 13.05 -1.35 -14.11
CA VAL A 523 13.15 -1.72 -12.70
C VAL A 523 11.86 -2.39 -12.25
N VAL A 524 11.93 -3.66 -11.85
CA VAL A 524 10.78 -4.41 -11.34
C VAL A 524 10.44 -3.92 -9.94
N HIS A 525 9.25 -3.38 -9.75
CA HIS A 525 8.76 -3.05 -8.41
C HIS A 525 8.41 -4.33 -7.67
N CYS A 526 9.20 -4.68 -6.65
CA CYS A 526 9.05 -5.93 -5.90
C CYS A 526 8.68 -5.71 -4.44
N THR A 527 7.69 -6.47 -3.96
CA THR A 527 7.13 -6.38 -2.60
C THR A 527 7.14 -7.76 -1.91
N PRO A 528 7.59 -7.88 -0.65
CA PRO A 528 8.31 -6.88 0.13
C PRO A 528 9.71 -6.60 -0.44
N SER A 529 10.19 -5.37 -0.31
CA SER A 529 11.48 -4.94 -0.88
C SER A 529 12.68 -5.55 -0.14
N THR A 530 13.80 -5.69 -0.87
CA THR A 530 15.10 -6.01 -0.29
C THR A 530 15.68 -4.79 0.46
N GLY A 531 16.63 -5.02 1.35
CA GLY A 531 17.24 -3.93 2.13
C GLY A 531 18.36 -4.41 3.04
N ALA A 532 18.88 -3.53 3.90
CA ALA A 532 20.05 -3.83 4.76
C ALA A 532 19.86 -5.11 5.59
N PHE A 533 18.65 -5.31 6.14
CA PHE A 533 18.27 -6.50 6.93
C PHE A 533 17.73 -7.66 6.09
N LYS A 534 17.59 -7.53 4.77
CA LYS A 534 17.26 -8.63 3.83
C LYS A 534 18.19 -8.54 2.60
N PRO A 535 19.50 -8.79 2.76
CA PRO A 535 20.49 -8.59 1.70
C PRO A 535 20.47 -9.73 0.66
N CYS A 536 20.88 -9.44 -0.57
CA CYS A 536 20.93 -10.44 -1.63
C CYS A 536 22.26 -11.25 -1.65
N GLU A 537 23.39 -10.56 -1.63
CA GLU A 537 24.71 -11.18 -1.83
C GLU A 537 25.45 -11.51 -0.53
N HIS A 538 25.42 -10.61 0.45
CA HIS A 538 26.33 -10.61 1.60
C HIS A 538 25.59 -10.32 2.91
N LEU A 539 25.67 -11.24 3.87
CA LEU A 539 25.00 -11.10 5.17
C LEU A 539 25.61 -9.97 5.99
N LEU A 540 26.94 -9.93 6.12
CA LEU A 540 27.64 -8.88 6.87
C LEU A 540 27.96 -7.63 6.02
N GLY A 541 27.83 -7.72 4.70
CA GLY A 541 28.06 -6.62 3.77
C GLY A 541 29.55 -6.24 3.65
N SER A 542 30.00 -5.30 4.48
CA SER A 542 31.33 -4.67 4.37
C SER A 542 32.46 -5.51 4.95
N TRP A 543 33.62 -5.51 4.27
CA TRP A 543 34.87 -6.09 4.78
C TRP A 543 35.31 -5.52 6.13
N MET A 544 35.02 -4.25 6.42
CA MET A 544 35.32 -3.66 7.74
C MET A 544 34.51 -4.34 8.84
N ILE A 545 33.20 -4.54 8.62
CA ILE A 545 32.31 -5.23 9.56
C ILE A 545 32.76 -6.68 9.72
N ARG A 546 33.07 -7.39 8.62
CA ARG A 546 33.59 -8.76 8.65
C ARG A 546 34.82 -8.90 9.54
N ILE A 547 35.87 -8.12 9.29
CA ILE A 547 37.11 -8.15 10.07
C ILE A 547 36.85 -7.83 11.55
N THR A 548 35.99 -6.84 11.85
CA THR A 548 35.62 -6.49 13.23
C THR A 548 34.87 -7.63 13.93
N VAL A 549 33.85 -8.23 13.30
CA VAL A 549 33.07 -9.33 13.88
C VAL A 549 33.95 -10.59 14.04
N TRP A 550 34.83 -10.88 13.09
CA TRP A 550 35.80 -12.00 13.18
C TRP A 550 36.78 -11.80 14.35
N PHE A 551 37.27 -10.58 14.54
CA PHE A 551 38.13 -10.23 15.68
C PHE A 551 37.38 -10.37 17.01
N ILE A 552 36.15 -9.83 17.11
CA ILE A 552 35.29 -9.96 18.31
C ILE A 552 35.04 -11.44 18.63
N PHE A 553 34.70 -12.27 17.63
CA PHE A 553 34.51 -13.72 17.77
C PHE A 553 35.74 -14.42 18.35
N LEU A 554 36.92 -14.25 17.72
CA LEU A 554 38.15 -14.92 18.14
C LEU A 554 38.59 -14.50 19.55
N VAL A 555 38.53 -13.20 19.86
CA VAL A 555 38.93 -12.66 21.17
C VAL A 555 37.92 -13.07 22.25
N ALA A 556 36.62 -13.04 21.98
CA ALA A 556 35.59 -13.48 22.91
C ALA A 556 35.73 -14.97 23.26
N ILE A 557 35.98 -15.85 22.29
CA ILE A 557 36.23 -17.27 22.57
C ILE A 557 37.51 -17.45 23.40
N PHE A 558 38.65 -16.93 22.92
CA PHE A 558 39.94 -17.19 23.55
C PHE A 558 40.01 -16.67 24.99
N PHE A 559 39.66 -15.40 25.22
CA PHE A 559 39.80 -14.79 26.53
C PHE A 559 38.72 -15.26 27.52
N ASN A 560 37.47 -15.52 27.09
CA ASN A 560 36.48 -16.07 28.04
C ASN A 560 36.78 -17.51 28.43
N ILE A 561 37.26 -18.37 27.52
CA ILE A 561 37.74 -19.72 27.89
C ILE A 561 38.89 -19.62 28.88
N LEU A 562 39.87 -18.75 28.64
CA LEU A 562 41.00 -18.52 29.55
C LEU A 562 40.54 -18.07 30.96
N VAL A 563 39.55 -17.17 31.04
CA VAL A 563 38.98 -16.71 32.31
C VAL A 563 38.15 -17.80 33.01
N ILE A 564 37.38 -18.61 32.28
CA ILE A 564 36.63 -19.75 32.84
C ILE A 564 37.61 -20.78 33.41
N VAL A 565 38.61 -21.20 32.64
CA VAL A 565 39.63 -22.18 33.09
C VAL A 565 40.35 -21.68 34.33
N THR A 566 40.78 -20.42 34.38
CA THR A 566 41.45 -19.87 35.57
C THR A 566 40.52 -19.68 36.76
N ALA A 567 39.26 -19.31 36.56
CA ALA A 567 38.29 -19.11 37.64
C ALA A 567 37.91 -20.43 38.34
N PHE A 568 37.81 -21.54 37.60
CA PHE A 568 37.32 -22.83 38.12
C PHE A 568 38.40 -23.90 38.33
N ALA A 569 39.52 -23.89 37.59
CA ALA A 569 40.57 -24.90 37.73
C ALA A 569 41.73 -24.49 38.67
N SER A 570 41.76 -23.25 39.17
CA SER A 570 42.77 -22.82 40.15
C SER A 570 42.46 -23.34 41.56
N HIS A 571 43.46 -23.93 42.23
CA HIS A 571 43.36 -24.48 43.60
C HIS A 571 43.09 -23.46 44.74
N SER A 572 42.74 -22.23 44.38
CA SER A 572 42.37 -21.15 45.29
C SER A 572 40.99 -21.37 45.97
N PRO A 573 40.70 -20.72 47.11
CA PRO A 573 39.39 -20.80 47.74
C PRO A 573 38.26 -20.19 46.87
N PHE A 574 37.21 -20.98 46.64
CA PHE A 574 36.07 -20.59 45.80
C PHE A 574 35.21 -19.51 46.48
N SER A 575 35.15 -18.32 45.89
CA SER A 575 34.47 -17.14 46.43
C SER A 575 33.32 -16.67 45.53
N PRO A 576 32.31 -15.95 46.06
CA PRO A 576 31.19 -15.44 45.25
C PRO A 576 31.68 -14.54 44.09
N ALA A 577 32.71 -13.75 44.37
CA ALA A 577 33.56 -13.08 43.38
C ALA A 577 33.91 -13.92 42.14
N LYS A 578 34.50 -15.11 42.33
CA LYS A 578 34.92 -15.99 41.23
C LYS A 578 33.75 -16.63 40.51
N LEU A 579 32.67 -16.95 41.24
CA LEU A 579 31.44 -17.45 40.65
C LEU A 579 30.87 -16.45 39.63
N PHE A 580 30.70 -15.18 40.00
CA PHE A 580 30.13 -14.19 39.08
C PHE A 580 31.05 -13.88 37.89
N ILE A 581 32.37 -13.80 38.08
CA ILE A 581 33.31 -13.61 36.96
C ILE A 581 33.25 -14.80 35.99
N GLY A 582 33.22 -16.04 36.50
CA GLY A 582 33.06 -17.23 35.68
C GLY A 582 31.72 -17.30 34.94
N LEU A 583 30.61 -16.88 35.58
CA LEU A 583 29.28 -16.82 34.96
C LEU A 583 29.19 -15.72 33.88
N ILE A 584 29.74 -14.53 34.14
CA ILE A 584 29.81 -13.45 33.13
C ILE A 584 30.63 -13.92 31.92
N SER A 585 31.78 -14.57 32.13
CA SER A 585 32.56 -15.15 31.02
C SER A 585 31.84 -16.30 30.31
N ALA A 586 31.01 -17.09 30.99
CA ALA A 586 30.18 -18.10 30.34
C ALA A 586 29.11 -17.47 29.43
N CYS A 587 28.41 -16.42 29.88
CA CYS A 587 27.49 -15.64 29.02
C CYS A 587 28.23 -15.01 27.83
N ASN A 588 29.37 -14.37 28.06
CA ASN A 588 30.18 -13.76 27.00
C ASN A 588 30.70 -14.80 25.98
N LEU A 589 30.98 -16.04 26.42
CA LEU A 589 31.35 -17.13 25.52
C LEU A 589 30.17 -17.56 24.62
N LEU A 590 28.93 -17.56 25.15
CA LEU A 590 27.72 -17.81 24.34
C LEU A 590 27.49 -16.69 23.31
N MET A 591 27.77 -15.43 23.65
CA MET A 591 27.77 -14.32 22.68
C MET A 591 28.84 -14.54 21.58
N GLY A 592 30.02 -15.05 21.97
CA GLY A 592 31.06 -15.48 21.02
C GLY A 592 30.58 -16.60 20.08
N ILE A 593 29.85 -17.60 20.59
CA ILE A 593 29.28 -18.68 19.75
C ILE A 593 28.21 -18.14 18.79
N TYR A 594 27.37 -17.20 19.24
CA TYR A 594 26.39 -16.53 18.38
C TYR A 594 27.08 -15.74 17.25
N THR A 595 28.07 -14.88 17.55
CA THR A 595 28.80 -14.16 16.50
C THR A 595 29.54 -15.12 15.57
N GLY A 596 30.13 -16.19 16.09
CA GLY A 596 30.73 -17.27 15.30
C GLY A 596 29.74 -17.93 14.32
N THR A 597 28.49 -18.10 14.72
CA THR A 597 27.45 -18.67 13.86
C THR A 597 27.15 -17.73 12.68
N LEU A 598 27.08 -16.41 12.92
CA LEU A 598 26.92 -15.41 11.85
C LEU A 598 28.14 -15.33 10.92
N THR A 599 29.37 -15.48 11.44
CA THR A 599 30.58 -15.45 10.59
C THR A 599 30.71 -16.70 9.72
N ILE A 600 30.34 -17.88 10.25
CA ILE A 600 30.29 -19.12 9.46
C ILE A 600 29.19 -19.01 8.39
N LEU A 601 28.02 -18.47 8.74
CA LEU A 601 26.92 -18.28 7.79
C LEU A 601 27.32 -17.37 6.63
N ASP A 602 27.86 -16.17 6.91
CA ASP A 602 28.32 -15.22 5.87
C ASP A 602 29.45 -15.78 5.00
N ALA A 603 30.31 -16.64 5.55
CA ALA A 603 31.37 -17.32 4.81
C ALA A 603 30.85 -18.44 3.89
N VAL A 604 29.85 -19.22 4.35
CA VAL A 604 29.24 -20.30 3.56
C VAL A 604 28.33 -19.73 2.46
N SER A 605 27.60 -18.66 2.75
CA SER A 605 26.64 -18.03 1.84
C SER A 605 27.25 -16.97 0.91
N TRP A 606 28.56 -16.99 0.71
CA TRP A 606 29.30 -15.85 0.14
C TRP A 606 28.84 -15.50 -1.28
N GLY A 607 28.25 -14.32 -1.43
CA GLY A 607 27.78 -13.78 -2.71
C GLY A 607 26.41 -14.29 -3.16
N ARG A 608 25.79 -15.21 -2.40
CA ARG A 608 24.52 -15.87 -2.75
C ARG A 608 23.57 -16.00 -1.55
N PHE A 609 23.60 -15.04 -0.62
CA PHE A 609 22.83 -15.14 0.63
C PHE A 609 21.32 -15.35 0.42
N ALA A 610 20.72 -14.76 -0.62
CA ALA A 610 19.29 -14.91 -0.93
C ALA A 610 18.80 -16.36 -1.04
N GLU A 611 19.63 -17.27 -1.55
CA GLU A 611 19.31 -18.70 -1.69
C GLU A 611 19.20 -19.42 -0.34
N PHE A 612 19.95 -18.95 0.66
CA PHE A 612 19.98 -19.51 2.01
C PHE A 612 19.10 -18.75 3.01
N GLY A 613 18.82 -17.46 2.76
CA GLY A 613 18.15 -16.55 3.69
C GLY A 613 16.77 -17.04 4.16
N ILE A 614 15.94 -17.53 3.22
CA ILE A 614 14.60 -18.07 3.52
C ILE A 614 14.69 -19.28 4.45
N TRP A 615 15.61 -20.21 4.16
CA TRP A 615 15.81 -21.43 4.94
C TRP A 615 16.44 -21.16 6.31
N TRP A 616 17.32 -20.16 6.40
CA TRP A 616 17.92 -19.72 7.65
C TRP A 616 16.88 -19.10 8.58
N GLU A 617 16.14 -18.08 8.13
CA GLU A 617 15.16 -17.35 8.94
C GLU A 617 13.99 -18.23 9.39
N THR A 618 13.45 -19.05 8.49
CA THR A 618 12.35 -19.98 8.83
C THR A 618 12.82 -21.21 9.62
N GLY A 619 14.13 -21.45 9.69
CA GLY A 619 14.74 -22.62 10.30
C GLY A 619 14.94 -22.52 11.81
N SER A 620 15.19 -23.67 12.44
CA SER A 620 15.54 -23.76 13.87
C SER A 620 16.89 -23.12 14.20
N GLY A 621 17.83 -23.07 13.25
CA GLY A 621 19.15 -22.46 13.41
C GLY A 621 19.06 -20.98 13.83
N CYS A 622 18.22 -20.19 13.15
CA CYS A 622 18.03 -18.78 13.50
C CYS A 622 17.37 -18.61 14.87
N ARG A 623 16.37 -19.44 15.20
CA ARG A 623 15.72 -19.43 16.53
C ARG A 623 16.71 -19.71 17.67
N ILE A 624 17.64 -20.65 17.48
CA ILE A 624 18.70 -20.95 18.45
C ILE A 624 19.71 -19.79 18.54
N ALA A 625 20.11 -19.21 17.40
CA ALA A 625 21.00 -18.05 17.37
C ALA A 625 20.42 -16.84 18.13
N GLY A 626 19.14 -16.53 17.92
CA GLY A 626 18.42 -15.46 18.62
C GLY A 626 18.31 -15.69 20.12
N PHE A 627 17.97 -16.91 20.54
CA PHE A 627 17.98 -17.29 21.96
C PHE A 627 19.38 -17.08 22.59
N LEU A 628 20.44 -17.56 21.93
CA LEU A 628 21.82 -17.40 22.42
C LEU A 628 22.21 -15.92 22.54
N ALA A 629 21.84 -15.10 21.56
CA ALA A 629 22.14 -13.67 21.54
C ALA A 629 21.49 -12.91 22.71
N ILE A 630 20.20 -13.13 22.95
CA ILE A 630 19.47 -12.48 24.06
C ILE A 630 19.95 -13.04 25.40
N PHE A 631 20.01 -14.37 25.57
CA PHE A 631 20.41 -15.00 26.82
C PHE A 631 21.82 -14.58 27.26
N SER A 632 22.75 -14.45 26.32
CA SER A 632 24.12 -14.02 26.61
C SER A 632 24.21 -12.53 26.98
N SER A 633 23.51 -11.66 26.25
CA SER A 633 23.47 -10.22 26.52
C SER A 633 22.87 -9.92 27.90
N GLU A 634 21.62 -10.33 28.11
CA GLU A 634 20.90 -10.12 29.37
C GLU A 634 21.61 -10.79 30.56
N GLY A 635 22.05 -12.04 30.37
CA GLY A 635 22.75 -12.80 31.41
C GLY A 635 24.01 -12.10 31.90
N SER A 636 24.78 -11.49 30.99
CA SER A 636 25.98 -10.73 31.35
C SER A 636 25.65 -9.52 32.24
N ILE A 637 24.58 -8.77 31.94
CA ILE A 637 24.15 -7.57 32.66
C ILE A 637 23.57 -7.94 34.04
N PHE A 638 22.72 -8.97 34.11
CA PHE A 638 22.16 -9.44 35.38
C PHE A 638 23.22 -10.04 36.31
N PHE A 639 24.20 -10.79 35.80
CA PHE A 639 25.31 -11.27 36.62
C PHE A 639 26.27 -10.15 37.05
N LEU A 640 26.46 -9.11 36.22
CA LEU A 640 27.20 -7.91 36.61
C LEU A 640 26.49 -7.13 37.74
N ALA A 641 25.16 -7.05 37.69
CA ALA A 641 24.35 -6.45 38.76
C ALA A 641 24.43 -7.24 40.07
N LEU A 642 24.39 -8.58 40.01
CA LEU A 642 24.63 -9.41 41.20
C LEU A 642 26.06 -9.28 41.74
N ALA A 643 27.06 -9.14 40.87
CA ALA A 643 28.43 -8.84 41.27
C ALA A 643 28.55 -7.46 41.95
N ALA A 644 27.79 -6.46 41.50
CA ALA A 644 27.72 -5.15 42.15
C ALA A 644 27.14 -5.22 43.57
N VAL A 645 26.05 -5.97 43.74
CA VAL A 645 25.45 -6.22 45.05
C VAL A 645 26.40 -7.00 45.97
N GLU A 646 27.10 -8.02 45.46
CA GLU A 646 28.11 -8.79 46.20
C GLU A 646 29.23 -7.89 46.75
N ARG A 647 29.76 -6.98 45.93
CA ARG A 647 30.81 -6.03 46.34
C ARG A 647 30.31 -5.04 47.39
N SER A 648 29.11 -4.48 47.22
CA SER A 648 28.52 -3.54 48.18
C SER A 648 28.28 -4.18 49.55
N ILE A 649 27.83 -5.45 49.59
CA ILE A 649 27.62 -6.20 50.83
C ILE A 649 28.95 -6.60 51.47
N SER A 650 29.88 -7.13 50.68
CA SER A 650 31.21 -7.57 51.15
C SER A 650 31.99 -6.41 51.80
N ALA A 651 31.98 -5.22 51.19
CA ALA A 651 32.59 -4.03 51.79
C ALA A 651 31.92 -3.61 53.12
N LYS A 652 30.59 -3.70 53.24
CA LYS A 652 29.87 -3.40 54.49
C LYS A 652 30.16 -4.42 55.59
N ASP A 653 30.28 -5.70 55.26
CA ASP A 653 30.60 -6.75 56.22
C ASP A 653 32.05 -6.59 56.75
N ILE A 654 32.99 -6.10 55.90
CA ILE A 654 34.35 -5.69 56.30
C ILE A 654 34.32 -4.51 57.28
N ILE A 655 33.59 -3.44 56.96
CA ILE A 655 33.43 -2.25 57.84
C ILE A 655 32.86 -2.65 59.21
N LYS A 656 32.01 -3.69 59.28
CA LYS A 656 31.41 -4.21 60.51
C LYS A 656 32.20 -5.32 61.21
N LYS A 657 33.43 -5.64 60.76
CA LYS A 657 34.30 -6.73 61.31
C LYS A 657 33.60 -8.10 61.44
N GLY A 658 32.65 -8.42 60.56
CA GLY A 658 31.93 -9.70 60.58
C GLY A 658 32.45 -10.70 59.53
N LYS A 659 32.77 -11.95 59.93
CA LYS A 659 33.01 -13.03 58.97
C LYS A 659 31.68 -13.47 58.34
N SER A 660 31.51 -13.22 57.05
CA SER A 660 30.26 -13.41 56.31
C SER A 660 30.37 -14.52 55.26
N HIS A 661 29.76 -15.68 55.50
CA HIS A 661 29.88 -16.86 54.61
C HIS A 661 28.64 -17.04 53.70
N ARG A 662 28.25 -15.99 52.97
CA ARG A 662 27.00 -15.92 52.18
C ARG A 662 27.03 -16.62 50.81
N LEU A 663 28.04 -17.43 50.51
CA LEU A 663 28.20 -18.09 49.19
C LEU A 663 26.94 -18.87 48.74
N LYS A 664 26.21 -19.51 49.66
CA LYS A 664 24.96 -20.23 49.34
C LYS A 664 23.85 -19.29 48.85
N GLN A 665 23.72 -18.09 49.42
CA GLN A 665 22.71 -17.10 49.02
C GLN A 665 22.99 -16.57 47.61
N PHE A 666 24.25 -16.20 47.32
CA PHE A 666 24.64 -15.74 45.98
C PHE A 666 24.54 -16.83 44.91
N LYS A 667 24.78 -18.10 45.23
CA LYS A 667 24.49 -19.23 44.32
C LYS A 667 23.01 -19.34 43.97
N ILE A 668 22.11 -19.22 44.95
CA ILE A 668 20.66 -19.25 44.71
C ILE A 668 20.23 -18.04 43.87
N ALA A 669 20.71 -16.83 44.19
CA ALA A 669 20.42 -15.63 43.42
C ALA A 669 20.88 -15.73 41.95
N ALA A 670 22.06 -16.32 41.71
CA ALA A 670 22.57 -16.57 40.36
C ALA A 670 21.69 -17.55 39.57
N ILE A 671 21.20 -18.62 40.20
CA ILE A 671 20.29 -19.58 39.55
C ILE A 671 18.95 -18.92 39.21
N LEU A 672 18.38 -18.12 40.11
CA LEU A 672 17.14 -17.39 39.86
C LEU A 672 17.29 -16.36 38.74
N ALA A 673 18.40 -15.63 38.68
CA ALA A 673 18.70 -14.72 37.58
C ALA A 673 18.85 -15.45 36.24
N ALA A 674 19.56 -16.59 36.21
CA ALA A 674 19.70 -17.42 35.02
C ALA A 674 18.34 -17.93 34.50
N LEU A 675 17.45 -18.37 35.41
CA LEU A 675 16.09 -18.80 35.06
C LEU A 675 15.26 -17.64 34.49
N PHE A 676 15.31 -16.46 35.11
CA PHE A 676 14.60 -15.28 34.64
C PHE A 676 15.06 -14.87 33.24
N VAL A 677 16.38 -14.85 32.99
CA VAL A 677 16.96 -14.54 31.67
C VAL A 677 16.62 -15.62 30.63
N ALA A 678 16.57 -16.90 31.01
CA ALA A 678 16.12 -17.97 30.12
C ALA A 678 14.66 -17.79 29.69
N VAL A 679 13.77 -17.39 30.62
CA VAL A 679 12.36 -17.06 30.29
C VAL A 679 12.30 -15.85 29.35
N ALA A 680 13.08 -14.80 29.62
CA ALA A 680 13.15 -13.62 28.76
C ALA A 680 13.59 -13.95 27.32
N ALA A 681 14.64 -14.77 27.16
CA ALA A 681 15.15 -15.19 25.85
C ALA A 681 14.22 -16.20 25.12
N CYS A 682 13.34 -16.90 25.83
CA CYS A 682 12.36 -17.81 25.24
C CYS A 682 11.06 -17.13 24.77
N LEU A 683 10.70 -15.94 25.27
CA LEU A 683 9.46 -15.23 24.89
C LEU A 683 9.26 -15.05 23.37
N PRO A 684 10.29 -14.64 22.60
CA PRO A 684 10.24 -14.58 21.13
C PRO A 684 9.92 -15.90 20.40
N LEU A 685 10.09 -17.06 21.05
CA LEU A 685 9.74 -18.37 20.47
C LEU A 685 8.23 -18.64 20.49
N PHE A 686 7.46 -17.89 21.28
CA PHE A 686 6.01 -18.07 21.47
C PHE A 686 5.19 -16.95 20.80
N HIS A 687 5.63 -16.46 19.63
CA HIS A 687 4.99 -15.41 18.82
C HIS A 687 4.94 -14.00 19.46
N VAL A 688 5.75 -13.73 20.50
CA VAL A 688 5.94 -12.37 21.06
C VAL A 688 7.24 -11.77 20.51
N GLY A 689 7.19 -11.36 19.24
CA GLY A 689 8.33 -10.82 18.47
C GLY A 689 9.12 -11.93 17.76
N GLU A 690 8.98 -12.04 16.44
CA GLU A 690 9.56 -13.16 15.69
C GLU A 690 11.07 -13.00 15.44
N PHE A 691 11.86 -14.00 15.84
CA PHE A 691 13.28 -14.11 15.44
C PHE A 691 13.46 -14.21 13.91
N SER A 692 12.45 -14.68 13.18
CA SER A 692 12.46 -14.82 11.71
C SER A 692 12.40 -13.47 10.97
N SER A 693 12.15 -12.35 11.67
CA SER A 693 12.08 -11.01 11.08
C SER A 693 13.38 -10.55 10.41
N SER A 694 14.54 -11.10 10.82
CA SER A 694 15.87 -10.68 10.34
C SER A 694 16.84 -11.87 10.31
N PRO A 695 17.79 -11.95 9.35
CA PRO A 695 18.76 -13.03 9.27
C PRO A 695 19.83 -12.94 10.37
N LEU A 696 19.85 -11.83 11.12
CA LEU A 696 20.64 -11.70 12.36
C LEU A 696 19.93 -12.34 13.56
N CYS A 697 18.68 -12.77 13.42
CA CYS A 697 17.92 -13.49 14.44
C CYS A 697 17.69 -12.70 15.73
N LEU A 698 17.71 -11.37 15.64
CA LEU A 698 17.34 -10.46 16.73
C LEU A 698 15.98 -9.84 16.41
N PRO A 699 15.12 -9.58 17.40
CA PRO A 699 13.88 -8.85 17.21
C PRO A 699 14.20 -7.37 16.91
N PHE A 700 14.22 -7.00 15.64
CA PHE A 700 14.43 -5.61 15.24
C PHE A 700 13.10 -4.83 15.22
N PRO A 701 13.14 -3.52 15.51
CA PRO A 701 11.98 -2.63 15.47
C PRO A 701 11.58 -2.25 14.03
N THR A 702 11.38 -3.23 13.14
CA THR A 702 11.05 -3.01 11.72
C THR A 702 9.55 -2.81 11.47
N GLY A 703 8.91 -1.93 12.24
CA GLY A 703 7.52 -1.48 12.04
C GLY A 703 6.41 -2.39 12.60
N GLU A 704 6.68 -3.67 12.88
CA GLU A 704 5.70 -4.55 13.51
C GLU A 704 5.55 -4.28 15.02
N THR A 705 4.32 -4.12 15.48
CA THR A 705 4.01 -3.69 16.85
C THR A 705 4.50 -4.64 17.98
N PRO A 706 4.44 -5.99 17.88
CA PRO A 706 4.88 -6.85 18.97
C PRO A 706 6.41 -6.96 19.10
N SER A 707 7.16 -6.93 17.99
CA SER A 707 8.63 -7.04 17.99
C SER A 707 9.29 -5.76 18.52
N LEU A 708 8.79 -4.59 18.11
CA LEU A 708 9.18 -3.30 18.68
C LEU A 708 8.95 -3.25 20.20
N GLY A 709 7.76 -3.65 20.66
CA GLY A 709 7.41 -3.64 22.09
C GLY A 709 8.31 -4.53 22.95
N TYR A 710 8.66 -5.72 22.47
CA TYR A 710 9.60 -6.62 23.16
C TYR A 710 10.99 -5.98 23.30
N THR A 711 11.56 -5.49 22.21
CA THR A 711 12.93 -4.93 22.20
C THR A 711 13.06 -3.66 23.05
N VAL A 712 12.03 -2.80 23.03
CA VAL A 712 11.95 -1.62 23.91
C VAL A 712 11.87 -2.03 25.39
N THR A 713 11.09 -3.06 25.72
CA THR A 713 10.99 -3.58 27.10
C THR A 713 12.33 -4.11 27.60
N LEU A 714 13.06 -4.84 26.76
CA LEU A 714 14.40 -5.37 27.07
C LEU A 714 15.41 -4.24 27.33
N VAL A 715 15.39 -3.20 26.49
CA VAL A 715 16.28 -2.03 26.64
C VAL A 715 15.96 -1.22 27.89
N LEU A 716 14.68 -1.06 28.25
CA LEU A 716 14.27 -0.43 29.51
C LEU A 716 14.74 -1.22 30.73
N LEU A 717 14.60 -2.55 30.71
CA LEU A 717 15.05 -3.43 31.79
C LEU A 717 16.56 -3.30 32.06
N ASN A 718 17.35 -3.33 30.99
CA ASN A 718 18.80 -3.10 31.05
C ASN A 718 19.16 -1.70 31.57
N SER A 719 18.44 -0.67 31.11
CA SER A 719 18.64 0.72 31.57
C SER A 719 18.39 0.85 33.08
N VAL A 720 17.35 0.21 33.61
CA VAL A 720 17.08 0.13 35.06
C VAL A 720 18.18 -0.64 35.79
N ALA A 721 18.68 -1.75 35.23
CA ALA A 721 19.79 -2.51 35.81
C ALA A 721 21.08 -1.67 35.91
N PHE A 722 21.45 -0.92 34.86
CA PHE A 722 22.59 0.00 34.89
C PHE A 722 22.41 1.13 35.91
N LEU A 723 21.22 1.73 36.00
CA LEU A 723 20.93 2.77 36.99
C LEU A 723 21.01 2.25 38.43
N LEU A 724 20.50 1.05 38.70
CA LEU A 724 20.65 0.39 40.01
C LEU A 724 22.12 0.07 40.33
N MET A 725 22.88 -0.45 39.36
CA MET A 725 24.32 -0.71 39.52
C MET A 725 25.09 0.58 39.85
N ALA A 726 24.81 1.68 39.14
CA ALA A 726 25.40 2.98 39.40
C ALA A 726 25.09 3.47 40.83
N LEU A 727 23.82 3.49 41.24
CA LEU A 727 23.41 3.90 42.60
C LEU A 727 24.07 3.06 43.70
N ILE A 728 24.21 1.74 43.49
CA ILE A 728 24.89 0.83 44.43
C ILE A 728 26.39 1.16 44.53
N TYR A 729 27.05 1.43 43.39
CA TYR A 729 28.47 1.77 43.36
C TYR A 729 28.77 3.18 43.88
N THR A 730 27.94 4.18 43.60
CA THR A 730 28.08 5.52 44.19
C THR A 730 27.95 5.44 45.71
N LYS A 731 26.95 4.73 46.24
CA LYS A 731 26.83 4.50 47.69
C LYS A 731 28.02 3.74 48.28
N LEU A 732 28.60 2.80 47.53
CA LEU A 732 29.81 2.09 47.95
C LEU A 732 31.01 3.06 48.02
N TYR A 733 31.24 3.87 46.98
CA TYR A 733 32.37 4.80 46.92
C TYR A 733 32.30 5.86 48.02
N CYS A 734 31.15 6.53 48.19
CA CYS A 734 30.92 7.50 49.28
C CYS A 734 31.00 6.88 50.69
N SER A 735 30.91 5.54 50.82
CA SER A 735 31.13 4.84 52.09
C SER A 735 32.60 4.46 52.32
N LEU A 736 33.38 4.29 51.25
CA LEU A 736 34.81 4.00 51.28
C LEU A 736 35.65 5.26 51.49
N GLU A 737 35.22 6.40 50.96
CA GLU A 737 35.87 7.72 51.15
C GLU A 737 35.93 8.18 52.62
N LYS A 738 35.17 7.53 53.52
CA LYS A 738 35.21 7.74 54.97
C LYS A 738 36.21 6.84 55.71
N VAL A 739 36.98 6.00 55.01
CA VAL A 739 37.92 5.03 55.59
C VAL A 739 39.17 4.97 54.71
N ASP A 740 40.32 5.44 55.21
CA ASP A 740 41.59 5.37 54.47
C ASP A 740 41.94 3.92 54.08
N LEU A 741 41.86 3.64 52.78
CA LEU A 741 41.93 2.28 52.23
C LEU A 741 43.19 2.06 51.34
N SER A 742 44.33 2.57 51.81
CA SER A 742 45.62 2.52 51.09
C SER A 742 46.17 1.08 50.94
N GLU A 743 45.97 0.21 51.93
CA GLU A 743 46.70 -1.08 52.05
C GLU A 743 45.81 -2.34 51.96
N ASN A 744 44.83 -2.38 51.04
CA ASN A 744 43.97 -3.58 50.91
C ASN A 744 43.85 -4.14 49.49
N LEU A 745 44.28 -5.40 49.35
CA LEU A 745 44.25 -6.24 48.14
C LEU A 745 42.84 -6.37 47.49
N GLN A 746 41.78 -6.02 48.23
CA GLN A 746 40.39 -6.00 47.78
C GLN A 746 40.04 -4.77 46.91
N SER A 747 40.78 -3.65 47.05
CA SER A 747 40.54 -2.39 46.32
C SER A 747 40.60 -2.57 44.79
N SER A 748 41.51 -3.42 44.31
CA SER A 748 41.63 -3.75 42.89
C SER A 748 40.38 -4.43 42.31
N MET A 749 39.72 -5.32 43.06
CA MET A 749 38.49 -5.99 42.61
C MET A 749 37.31 -5.02 42.50
N ILE A 750 37.22 -4.03 43.40
CA ILE A 750 36.18 -2.99 43.38
C ILE A 750 36.40 -2.08 42.17
N LYS A 751 37.63 -1.61 41.95
CA LYS A 751 37.99 -0.83 40.76
C LYS A 751 37.69 -1.60 39.47
N HIS A 752 38.02 -2.89 39.40
CA HIS A 752 37.78 -3.70 38.21
C HIS A 752 36.29 -3.85 37.86
N VAL A 753 35.41 -4.15 38.84
CA VAL A 753 33.97 -4.26 38.56
C VAL A 753 33.35 -2.89 38.22
N ALA A 754 33.84 -1.79 38.79
CA ALA A 754 33.45 -0.44 38.37
C ALA A 754 33.84 -0.15 36.91
N TRP A 755 35.05 -0.55 36.47
CA TRP A 755 35.47 -0.47 35.08
C TRP A 755 34.56 -1.30 34.15
N LEU A 756 34.18 -2.52 34.54
CA LEU A 756 33.21 -3.32 33.78
C LEU A 756 31.86 -2.61 33.65
N ILE A 757 31.29 -2.08 34.75
CA ILE A 757 30.00 -1.36 34.69
C ILE A 757 30.09 -0.16 33.73
N PHE A 758 31.17 0.62 33.81
CA PHE A 758 31.40 1.77 32.93
C PHE A 758 31.51 1.37 31.46
N THR A 759 32.30 0.34 31.11
CA THR A 759 32.47 -0.08 29.71
C THR A 759 31.20 -0.69 29.13
N ASN A 760 30.50 -1.54 29.88
CA ASN A 760 29.25 -2.16 29.42
C ASN A 760 28.16 -1.10 29.22
N CYS A 761 28.07 -0.11 30.12
CA CYS A 761 27.13 1.01 29.97
C CYS A 761 27.41 1.84 28.71
N ILE A 762 28.69 2.18 28.43
CA ILE A 762 29.06 2.96 27.24
C ILE A 762 28.71 2.23 25.94
N PHE A 763 29.01 0.93 25.84
CA PHE A 763 28.72 0.16 24.63
C PHE A 763 27.22 -0.16 24.46
N PHE A 764 26.44 -0.11 25.53
CA PHE A 764 24.98 -0.24 25.48
C PHE A 764 24.28 1.02 24.96
N CYS A 765 24.82 2.23 25.21
CA CYS A 765 24.18 3.50 24.82
C CYS A 765 23.81 3.59 23.31
N PRO A 766 24.68 3.21 22.34
CA PRO A 766 24.30 3.19 20.93
C PRO A 766 23.15 2.21 20.65
N VAL A 767 23.22 0.99 21.19
CA VAL A 767 22.19 -0.05 20.98
C VAL A 767 20.84 0.43 21.50
N ALA A 768 20.79 1.01 22.70
CA ALA A 768 19.59 1.61 23.26
C ALA A 768 19.03 2.74 22.40
N PHE A 769 19.87 3.67 21.93
CA PHE A 769 19.46 4.77 21.07
C PHE A 769 18.78 4.28 19.78
N PHE A 770 19.38 3.33 19.05
CA PHE A 770 18.78 2.79 17.83
C PHE A 770 17.52 1.94 18.08
N SER A 771 17.34 1.36 19.27
CA SER A 771 16.09 0.68 19.65
C SER A 771 14.93 1.64 19.92
N PHE A 772 15.19 2.85 20.43
CA PHE A 772 14.15 3.88 20.64
C PHE A 772 13.90 4.75 19.42
N ALA A 773 14.86 4.89 18.50
CA ALA A 773 14.73 5.80 17.35
C ALA A 773 13.44 5.62 16.52
N PRO A 774 12.92 4.40 16.25
CA PRO A 774 11.67 4.21 15.50
C PRO A 774 10.40 4.73 16.21
N LEU A 775 10.45 4.98 17.53
CA LEU A 775 9.36 5.63 18.28
C LEU A 775 9.38 7.16 18.12
N ILE A 776 10.46 7.73 17.56
CA ILE A 776 10.66 9.17 17.40
C ILE A 776 10.51 9.49 15.90
N THR A 777 9.30 9.88 15.51
CA THR A 777 8.92 10.17 14.10
C THR A 777 9.77 11.21 13.39
N ALA A 778 10.57 11.99 14.12
CA ALA A 778 11.47 13.02 13.59
C ALA A 778 12.86 12.51 13.15
N ILE A 779 13.21 11.21 13.35
CA ILE A 779 14.57 10.71 13.09
C ILE A 779 14.55 9.52 12.10
N SER A 780 14.73 9.80 10.80
CA SER A 780 14.91 8.78 9.77
C SER A 780 16.36 8.25 9.74
N ILE A 781 16.59 7.11 10.39
CA ILE A 781 17.90 6.45 10.42
C ILE A 781 18.02 5.42 9.30
N SER A 782 19.12 5.45 8.54
CA SER A 782 19.41 4.40 7.55
C SER A 782 19.51 3.01 8.21
N PRO A 783 18.76 1.99 7.73
CA PRO A 783 18.85 0.62 8.23
C PRO A 783 20.27 0.03 8.20
N GLU A 784 21.13 0.50 7.29
CA GLU A 784 22.53 0.06 7.19
C GLU A 784 23.37 0.49 8.39
N ILE A 785 23.12 1.68 8.92
CA ILE A 785 23.78 2.21 10.13
C ILE A 785 23.31 1.39 11.33
N MET A 786 22.00 1.16 11.46
CA MET A 786 21.42 0.34 12.53
C MET A 786 22.03 -1.08 12.53
N LYS A 787 22.05 -1.75 11.38
CA LYS A 787 22.70 -3.06 11.19
C LYS A 787 24.17 -3.04 11.61
N SER A 788 24.93 -2.06 11.14
CA SER A 788 26.38 -1.95 11.41
C SER A 788 26.66 -1.72 12.90
N VAL A 789 25.90 -0.83 13.55
CA VAL A 789 26.03 -0.55 14.99
C VAL A 789 25.64 -1.78 15.80
N THR A 790 24.54 -2.47 15.48
CA THR A 790 24.15 -3.69 16.20
C THR A 790 25.21 -4.79 16.04
N LEU A 791 25.71 -5.05 14.84
CA LEU A 791 26.74 -6.08 14.61
C LEU A 791 28.06 -5.83 15.36
N ILE A 792 28.41 -4.57 15.62
CA ILE A 792 29.66 -4.20 16.30
C ILE A 792 29.44 -4.05 17.81
N PHE A 793 28.55 -3.16 18.24
CA PHE A 793 28.44 -2.74 19.66
C PHE A 793 27.73 -3.77 20.55
N PHE A 794 26.79 -4.55 20.02
CA PHE A 794 26.08 -5.56 20.81
C PHE A 794 27.01 -6.68 21.34
N PRO A 795 27.91 -7.29 20.54
CA PRO A 795 28.85 -8.29 21.05
C PRO A 795 30.16 -7.71 21.64
N LEU A 796 30.46 -6.43 21.46
CA LEU A 796 31.74 -5.83 21.89
C LEU A 796 32.07 -6.00 23.39
N PRO A 797 31.11 -5.91 24.34
CA PRO A 797 31.40 -6.14 25.76
C PRO A 797 31.88 -7.57 26.05
N ALA A 798 31.35 -8.57 25.33
CA ALA A 798 31.75 -9.97 25.51
C ALA A 798 33.23 -10.22 25.16
N CYS A 799 33.79 -9.41 24.25
CA CYS A 799 35.20 -9.38 23.87
C CYS A 799 36.06 -8.60 24.89
N LEU A 800 35.65 -7.39 25.27
CA LEU A 800 36.48 -6.50 26.10
C LEU A 800 36.47 -6.85 27.60
N ASN A 801 35.36 -7.36 28.14
CA ASN A 801 35.23 -7.72 29.56
C ASN A 801 36.33 -8.69 30.06
N PRO A 802 36.60 -9.84 29.41
CA PRO A 802 37.65 -10.76 29.87
C PRO A 802 39.06 -10.20 29.61
N VAL A 803 39.27 -9.39 28.57
CA VAL A 803 40.56 -8.71 28.31
C VAL A 803 40.89 -7.75 29.45
N LEU A 804 39.92 -6.94 29.88
CA LEU A 804 40.08 -6.03 31.02
C LEU A 804 40.40 -6.79 32.32
N TYR A 805 39.84 -7.98 32.52
CA TYR A 805 40.15 -8.83 33.66
C TYR A 805 41.58 -9.39 33.58
N VAL A 806 41.98 -9.96 32.44
CA VAL A 806 43.28 -10.60 32.25
C VAL A 806 44.46 -9.64 32.41
N PHE A 807 44.37 -8.42 31.86
CA PHE A 807 45.48 -7.46 31.88
C PHE A 807 45.55 -6.61 33.16
N PHE A 808 44.41 -6.10 33.64
CA PHE A 808 44.37 -5.11 34.72
C PHE A 808 44.04 -5.69 36.10
N ASN A 809 43.60 -6.94 36.22
CA ASN A 809 43.38 -7.58 37.51
C ASN A 809 44.63 -8.35 37.97
N PRO A 810 45.31 -7.94 39.07
CA PRO A 810 46.48 -8.66 39.59
C PRO A 810 46.12 -10.09 40.04
N LYS A 811 44.89 -10.30 40.51
CA LYS A 811 44.44 -11.60 41.02
C LYS A 811 44.40 -12.68 39.94
N PHE A 812 44.10 -12.31 38.69
CA PHE A 812 44.22 -13.22 37.55
C PHE A 812 45.67 -13.70 37.36
N LYS A 813 46.66 -12.80 37.50
CA LYS A 813 48.08 -13.16 37.34
C LYS A 813 48.53 -14.14 38.41
N ASP A 814 48.01 -14.03 39.63
CA ASP A 814 48.33 -14.96 40.74
C ASP A 814 47.62 -16.30 40.58
N ASP A 815 46.34 -16.32 40.23
CA ASP A 815 45.60 -17.53 39.89
C ASP A 815 46.24 -18.29 38.70
N TRP A 816 46.72 -17.56 37.69
CA TRP A 816 47.44 -18.12 36.54
C TRP A 816 48.81 -18.70 36.90
N LYS A 817 49.56 -18.06 37.81
CA LYS A 817 50.82 -18.63 38.34
C LYS A 817 50.55 -19.95 39.06
N LEU A 818 49.55 -20.01 39.94
CA LEU A 818 49.16 -21.23 40.67
C LEU A 818 48.73 -22.34 39.71
N LEU A 819 47.94 -22.01 38.68
CA LEU A 819 47.54 -22.97 37.65
C LEU A 819 48.75 -23.48 36.84
N ARG A 820 49.65 -22.58 36.41
CA ARG A 820 50.88 -22.95 35.70
C ARG A 820 51.84 -23.78 36.55
N GLN A 821 51.89 -23.56 37.86
CA GLN A 821 52.66 -24.38 38.81
C GLN A 821 52.04 -25.79 38.95
N SER A 822 50.71 -25.90 39.05
CA SER A 822 50.00 -27.19 39.06
C SER A 822 50.19 -27.98 37.76
N ILE A 823 50.15 -27.31 36.60
CA ILE A 823 50.41 -27.94 35.29
C ILE A 823 51.86 -28.40 35.18
N LYS A 824 52.85 -27.57 35.53
CA LYS A 824 54.27 -27.97 35.52
C LYS A 824 54.61 -29.04 36.57
N GLY A 825 53.89 -29.07 37.68
CA GLY A 825 54.03 -30.09 38.73
C GLY A 825 53.52 -31.48 38.33
N LYS A 826 52.92 -31.65 37.15
CA LYS A 826 52.50 -32.96 36.61
C LYS A 826 53.54 -33.65 35.72
N ASP A 827 54.53 -32.92 35.19
CA ASP A 827 55.51 -33.46 34.24
C ASP A 827 56.86 -33.84 34.90
N GLY A 828 56.91 -34.00 36.23
CA GLY A 828 58.15 -34.30 36.93
C GLY A 828 57.96 -34.92 38.31
N THR A 829 57.77 -36.25 38.37
CA THR A 829 58.70 -37.22 38.99
C THR A 829 58.06 -38.60 39.10
N ALA A 830 58.64 -39.57 38.39
CA ALA A 830 58.61 -40.96 38.82
C ALA A 830 60.02 -41.32 39.32
N ALA A 831 60.22 -41.34 40.65
CA ALA A 831 61.24 -42.16 41.32
C ALA A 831 61.23 -41.96 42.85
N ILE A 832 60.96 -43.07 43.56
CA ILE A 832 61.58 -43.47 44.83
C ILE A 832 61.31 -42.58 46.07
N SER A 833 60.46 -43.11 46.93
CA SER A 833 60.36 -42.77 48.36
C SER A 833 61.61 -43.20 49.14
N LEU A 834 62.14 -42.35 50.02
CA LEU A 834 62.75 -42.77 51.30
C LEU A 834 62.84 -41.62 52.32
N ASN A 835 61.99 -41.72 53.35
CA ASN A 835 62.13 -41.26 54.74
C ASN A 835 62.71 -39.88 55.11
N THR A 836 61.82 -39.06 55.68
CA THR A 836 61.96 -38.35 56.98
C THR A 836 63.27 -37.58 57.30
N GLN A 837 63.19 -36.25 57.44
CA GLN A 837 63.13 -35.59 58.77
C GLN A 837 62.94 -34.05 58.69
N SER A 838 62.76 -33.44 59.86
CA SER A 838 62.41 -32.03 60.15
C SER A 838 63.57 -31.03 60.11
N GLY A 839 63.26 -29.73 59.94
CA GLY A 839 64.18 -28.58 60.10
C GLY A 839 64.01 -27.57 58.95
N CYS A 840 63.24 -26.48 59.01
CA CYS A 840 63.17 -25.33 59.95
C CYS A 840 64.24 -24.24 59.71
N VAL A 841 63.75 -23.05 59.29
CA VAL A 841 64.38 -21.69 59.26
C VAL A 841 65.62 -21.43 58.41
N THR A 842 65.44 -20.62 57.34
CA THR A 842 66.11 -19.30 57.20
C THR A 842 65.12 -18.30 56.59
N GLN A 843 65.40 -17.01 56.78
CA GLN A 843 64.40 -15.93 56.76
C GLN A 843 64.99 -14.71 56.05
N ASP A 844 64.40 -14.32 54.91
CA ASP A 844 64.81 -13.11 54.18
C ASP A 844 63.78 -11.98 54.35
N PHE A 845 64.29 -10.85 54.86
CA PHE A 845 63.51 -9.65 55.11
C PHE A 845 63.26 -8.87 53.81
N TYR A 846 62.04 -8.34 53.70
CA TYR A 846 61.68 -7.32 52.72
C TYR A 846 62.37 -6.00 53.09
N TYR A 847 62.89 -5.27 52.10
CA TYR A 847 63.07 -3.83 52.21
C TYR A 847 62.19 -3.13 51.18
N ASP A 848 61.24 -2.38 51.72
CA ASP A 848 60.36 -1.48 50.97
C ASP A 848 61.10 -0.17 50.70
N CYS A 849 60.94 0.40 49.51
CA CYS A 849 61.69 1.60 49.10
C CYS A 849 60.73 2.75 48.79
N GLY A 850 60.31 3.41 49.87
CA GLY A 850 59.53 4.63 49.80
C GLY A 850 59.67 5.43 51.10
N MET A 851 60.65 6.33 51.15
CA MET A 851 60.62 7.64 51.84
C MET A 851 61.98 8.36 51.70
N TYR A 852 61.94 9.69 51.80
CA TYR A 852 63.06 10.66 51.75
C TYR A 852 63.74 10.95 50.41
N THR A 853 63.20 11.95 49.72
CA THR A 853 64.01 12.93 48.96
C THR A 853 64.13 14.24 49.75
N HIS A 854 65.19 14.35 50.56
CA HIS A 854 65.75 15.62 51.00
C HIS A 854 67.24 15.42 51.32
N LEU A 855 68.07 16.41 50.98
CA LEU A 855 69.55 16.38 50.94
C LEU A 855 70.09 15.49 49.78
N GLN A 856 70.81 15.97 48.75
CA GLN A 856 71.89 16.97 48.62
C GLN A 856 73.27 16.41 49.09
N GLY A 857 74.13 16.03 48.14
CA GLY A 857 75.55 15.73 48.41
C GLY A 857 76.24 14.71 47.49
N ASN A 858 77.15 15.21 46.65
CA ASN A 858 78.34 14.61 45.99
C ASN A 858 78.73 13.14 46.33
N LEU A 859 79.04 12.24 45.38
CA LEU A 859 80.07 12.25 44.30
C LEU A 859 81.47 11.77 44.74
N ALA A 860 81.80 10.50 44.40
CA ALA A 860 83.14 9.91 44.18
C ALA A 860 82.92 8.43 43.75
N VAL A 861 83.05 8.02 42.49
CA VAL A 861 84.24 7.89 41.61
C VAL A 861 84.96 6.53 41.74
N CYS A 862 84.93 5.82 40.61
CA CYS A 862 85.79 4.75 40.08
C CYS A 862 87.22 4.63 40.64
N ASP A 863 87.83 3.43 40.65
CA ASP A 863 88.67 3.01 39.51
C ASP A 863 89.28 1.59 39.59
N CYS A 864 89.78 1.14 38.43
CA CYS A 864 90.66 -0.02 38.18
C CYS A 864 90.10 -1.46 38.32
N CYS A 865 90.42 -2.41 37.43
CA CYS A 865 90.87 -2.30 36.03
C CYS A 865 90.69 -3.64 35.29
N GLU A 866 90.37 -3.52 33.99
CA GLU A 866 90.81 -4.32 32.85
C GLU A 866 91.38 -5.75 33.01
N SER A 867 90.89 -6.66 32.17
CA SER A 867 91.78 -7.38 31.26
C SER A 867 91.21 -7.44 29.83
N PHE A 868 92.07 -7.07 28.89
CA PHE A 868 91.78 -6.72 27.49
C PHE A 868 91.87 -7.97 26.58
N LEU A 869 91.16 -7.95 25.42
CA LEU A 869 91.42 -8.77 24.20
C LEU A 869 91.10 -10.30 24.26
N LEU A 870 90.74 -11.01 23.18
CA LEU A 870 90.89 -10.77 21.72
C LEU A 870 89.63 -11.12 20.89
N THR A 871 89.34 -10.25 19.90
CA THR A 871 88.89 -10.45 18.49
C THR A 871 87.98 -11.66 18.07
N LYS A 872 86.86 -11.54 17.32
CA LYS A 872 86.50 -10.75 16.09
C LYS A 872 87.40 -11.03 14.86
N PRO A 873 87.13 -10.54 13.63
CA PRO A 873 85.98 -9.77 13.08
C PRO A 873 85.18 -10.63 12.07
N VAL A 874 84.37 -10.18 11.08
CA VAL A 874 83.96 -8.88 10.46
C VAL A 874 82.42 -8.98 10.16
N THR A 875 81.64 -8.05 9.60
CA THR A 875 81.85 -6.77 8.86
C THR A 875 80.72 -5.76 9.18
N CYS A 876 80.74 -4.58 8.55
CA CYS A 876 79.63 -3.60 8.39
C CYS A 876 79.62 -3.16 6.90
N LYS A 877 78.82 -2.21 6.35
CA LYS A 877 78.27 -0.92 6.84
C LYS A 877 77.28 -0.39 5.74
N HIS A 878 76.22 0.40 6.00
CA HIS A 878 76.22 1.88 5.87
C HIS A 878 74.81 2.53 6.03
N LEU A 879 74.76 3.75 6.64
CA LEU A 879 73.89 4.94 6.36
C LEU A 879 72.34 4.86 6.61
N ILE A 880 71.58 5.88 7.06
CA ILE A 880 71.83 7.32 7.38
C ILE A 880 71.05 7.84 8.62
N LYS A 881 71.53 8.97 9.16
CA LYS A 881 71.21 9.75 10.38
C LYS A 881 69.73 10.10 10.70
N SER A 882 69.48 10.32 11.99
CA SER A 882 68.45 11.25 12.53
C SER A 882 69.03 12.09 13.69
N HIS A 883 68.52 13.32 13.89
CA HIS A 883 68.92 14.23 14.98
C HIS A 883 67.75 15.13 15.46
N SER A 884 67.86 15.58 16.71
CA SER A 884 67.13 16.55 17.53
C SER A 884 66.48 17.82 16.90
N CYS A 885 65.46 18.35 17.60
CA CYS A 885 64.94 19.74 17.52
C CYS A 885 65.87 20.76 18.27
N PRO A 886 65.64 22.11 18.32
CA PRO A 886 64.53 22.95 17.81
C PRO A 886 64.89 24.34 17.14
N THR A 887 63.86 25.05 16.63
CA THR A 887 63.65 26.54 16.49
C THR A 887 64.64 27.49 15.74
N LEU A 888 64.13 28.26 14.73
CA LEU A 888 63.91 29.73 14.79
C LEU A 888 63.33 30.38 13.49
N ALA A 889 62.42 31.35 13.69
CA ALA A 889 61.92 32.50 12.89
C ALA A 889 62.12 32.66 11.34
N VAL A 890 61.12 33.31 10.68
CA VAL A 890 61.24 34.56 9.86
C VAL A 890 59.87 35.06 9.33
N VAL A 891 59.71 36.38 9.23
CA VAL A 891 58.65 37.23 8.61
C VAL A 891 59.45 38.38 7.93
N PRO A 892 59.18 38.91 6.70
CA PRO A 892 57.96 39.68 6.36
C PRO A 892 57.53 39.85 4.86
N CYS A 893 56.42 40.61 4.64
CA CYS A 893 56.12 41.49 3.47
C CYS A 893 55.96 40.90 2.04
N GLN A 894 55.24 41.49 1.06
CA GLN A 894 54.09 42.45 1.02
C GLN A 894 53.41 42.35 -0.38
N ARG A 895 52.23 42.99 -0.54
CA ARG A 895 51.42 43.19 -1.78
C ARG A 895 52.19 43.82 -2.99
N PRO A 896 51.71 43.82 -4.28
CA PRO A 896 50.36 44.29 -4.67
C PRO A 896 49.66 43.79 -5.99
N ASP A 897 48.36 44.13 -6.08
CA ASP A 897 47.49 44.62 -7.20
C ASP A 897 47.38 43.98 -8.62
N GLY A 898 46.14 44.05 -9.18
CA GLY A 898 45.76 43.84 -10.60
C GLY A 898 44.55 42.90 -10.81
N TYR A 899 43.31 43.37 -11.05
CA TYR A 899 42.65 43.61 -12.38
C TYR A 899 42.48 42.36 -13.28
N TRP A 900 41.33 42.04 -13.92
CA TRP A 900 39.90 42.46 -13.89
C TRP A 900 39.11 41.55 -14.88
N SER A 901 37.77 41.40 -14.75
CA SER A 901 36.81 40.91 -15.80
C SER A 901 37.00 39.47 -16.38
N ASP A 902 36.02 38.77 -16.98
CA ASP A 902 34.58 39.00 -17.21
C ASP A 902 33.81 37.68 -17.46
N CYS A 903 32.47 37.72 -17.40
CA CYS A 903 31.46 36.79 -17.98
C CYS A 903 31.57 35.25 -17.73
N GLY A 904 30.51 34.51 -17.40
CA GLY A 904 29.09 34.83 -17.20
C GLY A 904 28.22 33.63 -17.59
N THR A 905 27.20 33.28 -16.80
CA THR A 905 26.18 32.27 -17.19
C THR A 905 24.79 32.70 -16.74
N GLN A 906 23.82 32.56 -17.65
CA GLN A 906 22.43 32.95 -17.46
C GLN A 906 21.56 31.80 -16.93
N SER A 907 20.40 32.19 -16.41
CA SER A 907 19.27 31.34 -16.07
C SER A 907 18.56 30.72 -17.30
N ALA A 908 18.10 29.47 -17.15
CA ALA A 908 16.92 28.91 -17.79
C ALA A 908 16.39 27.81 -16.85
N HIS A 909 15.26 28.03 -16.17
CA HIS A 909 13.90 27.68 -16.60
C HIS A 909 13.60 26.18 -16.50
N SER A 910 12.69 25.87 -15.57
CA SER A 910 11.97 24.61 -15.43
C SER A 910 10.50 24.93 -15.67
N GLU A 911 9.88 24.22 -16.60
CA GLU A 911 8.46 24.28 -16.93
C GLU A 911 7.83 22.90 -16.65
N TYR A 912 6.59 22.90 -16.12
CA TYR A 912 5.55 21.86 -16.09
C TYR A 912 5.99 20.36 -16.10
N ALA A 913 5.68 19.50 -15.13
CA ALA A 913 4.54 19.39 -14.19
C ALA A 913 3.18 19.14 -14.85
N ASP A 914 2.85 17.85 -15.03
CA ASP A 914 1.50 17.30 -15.28
C ASP A 914 1.43 15.91 -14.61
N GLU A 915 0.66 15.76 -13.54
CA GLU A 915 0.11 14.47 -13.10
C GLU A 915 -1.32 14.70 -12.59
N GLY A 916 -2.28 13.97 -13.18
CA GLY A 916 -3.68 13.98 -12.79
C GLY A 916 -4.05 12.73 -11.98
N ASP A 917 -4.68 12.98 -10.84
CA ASP A 917 -5.65 12.15 -10.13
C ASP A 917 -5.45 10.62 -10.05
N SER A 918 -5.12 10.16 -8.84
CA SER A 918 -5.64 8.91 -8.31
C SER A 918 -6.46 9.18 -7.04
N PHE A 919 -7.75 8.82 -7.07
CA PHE A 919 -8.66 8.86 -5.93
C PHE A 919 -9.10 7.44 -5.58
N VAL A 920 -8.61 6.90 -4.45
CA VAL A 920 -9.40 5.99 -3.61
C VAL A 920 -9.15 6.37 -2.15
N SER A 921 -10.25 6.51 -1.41
CA SER A 921 -10.27 6.82 0.02
C SER A 921 -9.73 5.69 0.88
N ASP A 922 -9.08 6.05 2.00
CA ASP A 922 -9.44 5.38 3.26
C ASP A 922 -9.37 6.35 4.45
N SER A 923 -9.85 5.90 5.60
CA SER A 923 -10.59 6.73 6.55
C SER A 923 -9.99 6.80 7.97
N SER A 924 -10.47 7.79 8.74
CA SER A 924 -10.40 7.89 10.22
C SER A 924 -9.10 8.39 10.90
N ASP A 925 -9.11 9.67 11.24
CA ASP A 925 -8.79 10.28 12.55
C ASP A 925 -7.54 9.84 13.37
N GLN A 926 -6.61 10.80 13.62
CA GLN A 926 -6.49 11.47 14.94
C GLN A 926 -5.40 12.58 15.03
N VAL A 927 -5.75 13.69 15.70
CA VAL A 927 -4.88 14.61 16.51
C VAL A 927 -3.69 15.31 15.80
N GLN A 928 -3.75 16.59 15.39
CA GLN A 928 -3.87 17.86 16.15
C GLN A 928 -2.58 18.33 16.89
N ALA A 929 -1.85 19.32 16.33
CA ALA A 929 -1.51 20.63 17.00
C ALA A 929 -0.39 21.48 16.33
N CYS A 930 -0.57 22.82 16.40
CA CYS A 930 0.42 23.92 16.40
C CYS A 930 1.25 24.31 15.16
N GLY A 931 1.03 25.53 14.65
CA GLY A 931 1.87 26.19 13.63
C GLY A 931 1.39 27.58 13.13
N ARG A 932 1.21 28.58 14.02
CA ARG A 932 0.97 30.01 13.67
C ARG A 932 2.27 30.67 13.15
N ALA A 933 2.33 31.76 12.36
CA ALA A 933 1.33 32.65 11.72
C ALA A 933 2.02 33.62 10.69
N CYS A 934 1.22 34.54 10.10
CA CYS A 934 1.58 35.76 9.31
C CYS A 934 2.00 35.51 7.83
N PHE A 935 1.64 36.31 6.80
CA PHE A 935 0.84 37.54 6.57
C PHE A 935 0.48 37.56 5.04
N TYR A 936 -0.48 38.26 4.42
CA TYR A 936 -1.47 39.28 4.83
C TYR A 936 -2.74 39.23 3.89
N GLN A 937 -3.34 40.37 3.51
CA GLN A 937 -4.60 40.55 2.74
C GLN A 937 -4.46 40.86 1.24
N SER A 938 -5.43 40.40 0.43
CA SER A 938 -6.19 41.25 -0.52
C SER A 938 -7.58 40.62 -0.82
N ARG A 939 -8.52 41.36 -1.42
CA ARG A 939 -9.98 41.08 -1.42
C ARG A 939 -10.53 40.54 -2.76
N GLY A 940 -11.52 39.64 -2.70
CA GLY A 940 -12.43 39.33 -3.83
C GLY A 940 -13.28 38.06 -3.64
N PHE A 941 -14.56 38.21 -3.29
CA PHE A 941 -15.58 37.15 -3.24
C PHE A 941 -16.59 37.32 -4.40
N PRO A 942 -17.50 36.37 -4.69
CA PRO A 942 -17.40 34.90 -4.62
C PRO A 942 -17.83 34.20 -5.93
N LEU A 943 -17.50 32.93 -6.09
CA LEU A 943 -18.23 32.00 -6.98
C LEU A 943 -18.84 30.87 -6.15
N VAL A 944 -20.10 30.54 -6.41
CA VAL A 944 -20.90 29.62 -5.60
C VAL A 944 -20.61 28.18 -6.02
N HIS A 945 -20.04 27.38 -5.11
CA HIS A 945 -19.99 25.93 -5.25
C HIS A 945 -21.20 25.28 -4.55
N TYR A 946 -21.75 24.24 -5.18
CA TYR A 946 -22.86 23.43 -4.69
C TYR A 946 -22.57 22.85 -3.30
N ALA A 947 -23.54 22.95 -2.38
CA ALA A 947 -23.51 22.33 -1.07
C ALA A 947 -24.59 21.24 -0.95
N TYR A 948 -24.16 19.98 -0.87
CA TYR A 948 -25.03 18.87 -0.46
C TYR A 948 -25.35 19.00 1.04
N ASN A 949 -26.62 19.21 1.38
CA ASN A 949 -27.11 19.21 2.76
C ASN A 949 -27.70 17.84 3.12
N ILE A 950 -26.95 17.07 3.92
CA ILE A 950 -27.46 15.84 4.56
C ILE A 950 -27.93 16.20 5.98
N PRO A 951 -29.21 15.95 6.36
CA PRO A 951 -29.68 16.23 7.70
C PRO A 951 -29.16 15.19 8.71
N LYS A 952 -28.61 15.67 9.84
CA LYS A 952 -28.27 14.83 10.98
C LYS A 952 -29.54 14.38 11.70
N VAL A 953 -29.77 13.07 11.78
CA VAL A 953 -30.73 12.47 12.72
C VAL A 953 -30.17 12.59 14.14
N LYS A 954 -31.05 12.87 15.10
CA LYS A 954 -30.77 12.81 16.54
C LYS A 954 -31.42 11.58 17.14
N ASP A 955 -30.73 11.06 18.15
CA ASP A 955 -31.12 10.00 19.11
C ASP A 955 -31.29 8.59 18.53
#